data_AF-A0A2J8NDD0-F1
#
_entry.id   AF-A0A2J8NDD0-F1
#
_cell.length_a   1.000
_cell.length_b   1.000
_cell.length_c   1.000
_cell.angle_alpha   90.00
_cell.angle_beta   90.00
_cell.angle_gamma   90.00
#
_symmetry.space_group_name_H-M   'P 1'
#
loop_
_entity.id
_entity.type
_entity.pdbx_description
1 polymer ?
#
loop_
_entity_poly.entity_id
_entity_poly.type
_entity_poly.pdbx_seq_one_letter_code
_entity_poly.pdbx_strand_id
1 'polypeptide(L)'
;MLLFFTLGLLIHFVFFASIFDIYFTSPLVHGMTPQFTPLPPPARRLVLFVADGLRADALYELDENGTSRAPFIRNIIMHEGSWGISHTRVPTESRPGHVALIAGFYEDVSAVAKGWKENPVEFDSLFNESKYTWSWGSPDILPMFAKGASGDHVYTYSYDAKREDFGAQDATKLDTWVFDNVKDFFHHARNNQSLFSKINEEKIVFFLHLLGIDTNGHAHRPSSRDYKDNIKKVDDGVKEIVSMFNHFYGNDGKTTFIFTSDHGMTDWGSHGAGHPSETLTPLVTWGAGIKYPQRVSAQQFDDAFLKEWRLENWKRLDVNQADIAPLMTSLIGVPFPLNSVGILPVDYLNNTDLFKAESMFTNAVQILEQFKVKMTQKKEVTLPFLFTPFKLLSDSKQFNILRKARSYIKHRKFDEVVSLCKELIHLALKGLSYYHTYDRFFLGVNVVIGFVGWISYASLLIIKSHSNLIKGVSKEVKKPSHLLPCSFVAIGILVAFFLLIQACPWKYYVYGLLPVPIWYAVLREFQVIQDLVASVLTYPLSHFVGYLLAFTLGIEVLVLSFFYRYMLTAGLTAFAAWPFLTRLWTRAKMTSLSWTFFSLLLAVFPLMPVVGRKPDISLVMGAGLLVLLLSLCVVTSLMKRKDSFIKEELLVHLLQVLSTVLSMYVVYSTQSSLLRKQGLPLMNQIISWATLASSLVVPLLSSPVLFQRLFSILLSLMSTYLLLSTGYEALFPLVLSFLMFVWINIEQETLQQSGVCCKQKLTSIQFSYNTDITQFRQLYLDDIRRAFFLVSFVETLV
;
A
#
# COMPACT_ATOMS: atom_id res chain seq x y z
N MET A 1 22.48 -20.05 20.67
CA MET A 1 21.07 -19.80 20.28
C MET A 1 20.74 -18.32 20.20
N LEU A 2 20.94 -17.52 21.25
CA LEU A 2 20.67 -16.07 21.19
C LEU A 2 21.38 -15.37 20.02
N LEU A 3 22.68 -15.61 19.82
CA LEU A 3 23.44 -15.06 18.68
C LEU A 3 22.86 -15.44 17.30
N PHE A 4 22.35 -16.67 17.16
CA PHE A 4 21.72 -17.12 15.92
C PHE A 4 20.41 -16.39 15.67
N PHE A 5 19.59 -16.22 16.71
CA PHE A 5 18.34 -15.45 16.61
C PHE A 5 18.59 -13.97 16.32
N THR A 6 19.55 -13.34 17.01
CA THR A 6 19.89 -11.93 16.76
C THR A 6 20.44 -11.73 15.35
N LEU A 7 21.33 -12.61 14.89
CA LEU A 7 21.86 -12.56 13.53
C LEU A 7 20.77 -12.83 12.49
N GLY A 8 19.91 -13.81 12.73
CA GLY A 8 18.77 -14.12 11.88
C GLY A 8 17.83 -12.92 11.75
N LEU A 9 17.51 -12.25 12.86
CA LEU A 9 16.69 -11.05 12.85
C LEU A 9 17.32 -9.92 12.01
N LEU A 10 18.62 -9.64 12.21
CA LEU A 10 19.36 -8.65 11.42
C LEU A 10 19.35 -8.97 9.92
N ILE A 11 19.54 -10.24 9.55
CA ILE A 11 19.50 -10.69 8.15
C ILE A 11 18.11 -10.47 7.54
N HIS A 12 17.04 -10.78 8.27
CA HIS A 12 15.68 -10.55 7.78
C HIS A 12 15.34 -9.05 7.69
N PHE A 13 15.90 -8.20 8.56
CA PHE A 13 15.80 -6.74 8.37
C PHE A 13 16.47 -6.27 7.09
N VAL A 14 17.63 -6.84 6.72
CA VAL A 14 18.28 -6.55 5.43
C VAL A 14 17.41 -7.01 4.27
N PHE A 15 16.83 -8.21 4.33
CA PHE A 15 15.92 -8.69 3.29
C PHE A 15 14.66 -7.81 3.18
N PHE A 16 14.07 -7.41 4.30
CA PHE A 16 12.93 -6.48 4.30
C PHE A 16 13.31 -5.14 3.67
N ALA A 17 14.43 -4.54 4.08
CA ALA A 17 14.92 -3.29 3.51
C ALA A 17 15.19 -3.39 1.99
N SER A 18 15.68 -4.55 1.53
CA SER A 18 15.97 -4.77 0.11
C SER A 18 14.76 -4.67 -0.80
N ILE A 19 13.55 -4.97 -0.32
CA ILE A 19 12.31 -4.82 -1.10
C ILE A 19 12.16 -3.37 -1.55
N PHE A 20 12.46 -2.41 -0.69
CA PHE A 20 12.36 -0.99 -1.04
C PHE A 20 13.36 -0.57 -2.11
N ASP A 21 14.62 -0.98 -2.03
CA ASP A 21 15.59 -0.58 -3.06
C ASP A 21 15.42 -1.33 -4.40
N ILE A 22 14.83 -2.53 -4.38
CA ILE A 22 14.62 -3.36 -5.57
C ILE A 22 13.35 -2.96 -6.33
N TYR A 23 12.27 -2.65 -5.61
CA TYR A 23 10.95 -2.46 -6.19
C TYR A 23 10.45 -1.01 -6.14
N PHE A 24 11.01 -0.18 -5.24
CA PHE A 24 10.51 1.16 -4.94
C PHE A 24 11.59 2.22 -5.20
N THR A 25 11.69 2.65 -6.46
CA THR A 25 12.74 3.58 -6.92
C THR A 25 12.14 4.93 -7.28
N SER A 26 12.82 6.03 -6.92
CA SER A 26 12.34 7.37 -7.25
C SER A 26 12.06 7.50 -8.75
N PRO A 27 10.87 7.98 -9.16
CA PRO A 27 10.52 8.23 -10.55
C PRO A 27 11.20 9.50 -11.08
N LEU A 28 11.73 10.35 -10.20
CA LEU A 28 12.29 11.64 -10.58
C LEU A 28 13.63 11.49 -11.31
N VAL A 29 13.74 12.22 -12.40
CA VAL A 29 14.95 12.48 -13.17
C VAL A 29 15.22 13.98 -13.10
N HIS A 30 16.49 14.35 -12.95
CA HIS A 30 16.93 15.75 -12.88
C HIS A 30 17.92 16.05 -14.00
N GLY A 31 18.02 17.33 -14.39
CA GLY A 31 18.95 17.80 -15.44
C GLY A 31 18.33 17.91 -16.83
N MET A 32 16.99 17.91 -16.94
CA MET A 32 16.27 18.14 -18.19
C MET A 32 15.96 19.62 -18.38
N THR A 33 15.71 20.01 -19.64
CA THR A 33 15.26 21.36 -20.01
C THR A 33 13.75 21.38 -20.27
N PRO A 34 12.97 22.27 -19.64
CA PRO A 34 11.53 22.39 -19.87
C PRO A 34 11.18 22.67 -21.34
N GLN A 35 10.20 21.97 -21.87
CA GLN A 35 9.71 22.13 -23.25
C GLN A 35 8.35 22.81 -23.26
N PHE A 36 8.18 23.85 -24.11
CA PHE A 36 6.92 24.55 -24.32
C PHE A 36 6.45 24.48 -25.77
N THR A 37 5.15 24.62 -25.99
CA THR A 37 4.56 24.64 -27.33
C THR A 37 4.65 26.07 -27.90
N PRO A 38 5.25 26.27 -29.08
CA PRO A 38 5.48 27.60 -29.66
C PRO A 38 4.23 28.12 -30.39
N LEU A 39 3.05 27.99 -29.78
CA LEU A 39 1.77 28.48 -30.32
C LEU A 39 0.99 29.21 -29.22
N PRO A 40 0.14 30.19 -29.58
CA PRO A 40 -0.68 30.89 -28.61
C PRO A 40 -1.62 29.93 -27.86
N PRO A 41 -1.63 29.95 -26.51
CA PRO A 41 -2.53 29.11 -25.73
C PRO A 41 -3.98 29.60 -25.84
N PRO A 42 -4.96 28.70 -25.70
CA PRO A 42 -6.37 29.07 -25.75
C PRO A 42 -6.85 29.86 -24.52
N ALA A 43 -6.25 29.66 -23.35
CA ALA A 43 -6.60 30.32 -22.09
C ALA A 43 -5.46 31.21 -21.56
N ARG A 44 -5.81 32.26 -20.83
CA ARG A 44 -4.87 33.08 -20.05
C ARG A 44 -4.74 32.61 -18.61
N ARG A 45 -5.82 32.02 -18.10
CA ARG A 45 -5.94 31.62 -16.70
C ARG A 45 -6.67 30.29 -16.57
N LEU A 46 -6.20 29.49 -15.61
CA LEU A 46 -6.74 28.19 -15.26
C LEU A 46 -7.25 28.23 -13.82
N VAL A 47 -8.43 27.68 -13.59
CA VAL A 47 -8.98 27.44 -12.25
C VAL A 47 -9.12 25.94 -12.05
N LEU A 48 -8.37 25.40 -11.09
CA LEU A 48 -8.38 23.99 -10.72
C LEU A 48 -9.10 23.83 -9.38
N PHE A 49 -10.22 23.09 -9.40
CA PHE A 49 -10.93 22.63 -8.21
C PHE A 49 -10.60 21.16 -7.99
N VAL A 50 -10.04 20.83 -6.82
CA VAL A 50 -9.85 19.44 -6.39
C VAL A 50 -10.70 19.21 -5.15
N ALA A 51 -11.74 18.40 -5.31
CA ALA A 51 -12.65 18.01 -4.24
C ALA A 51 -12.17 16.69 -3.64
N ASP A 52 -11.32 16.77 -2.61
CA ASP A 52 -10.57 15.65 -2.02
C ASP A 52 -11.52 14.51 -1.58
N GLY A 53 -11.13 13.28 -1.86
CA GLY A 53 -11.90 12.07 -1.50
C GLY A 53 -13.24 11.91 -2.23
N LEU A 54 -13.50 12.67 -3.30
CA LEU A 54 -14.72 12.56 -4.10
C LEU A 54 -14.66 11.38 -5.09
N ARG A 55 -15.55 10.42 -4.87
CA ARG A 55 -15.74 9.28 -5.78
C ARG A 55 -16.46 9.70 -7.06
N ALA A 56 -16.09 9.11 -8.20
CA ALA A 56 -16.76 9.37 -9.48
C ALA A 56 -18.24 8.98 -9.45
N ASP A 57 -18.58 7.85 -8.84
CA ASP A 57 -19.96 7.38 -8.71
C ASP A 57 -20.81 8.36 -7.88
N ALA A 58 -20.32 8.82 -6.73
CA ALA A 58 -21.04 9.73 -5.85
C ALA A 58 -21.39 11.06 -6.52
N LEU A 59 -20.52 11.56 -7.41
CA LEU A 59 -20.78 12.78 -8.19
C LEU A 59 -21.79 12.54 -9.32
N TYR A 60 -21.62 11.46 -10.10
CA TYR A 60 -22.38 11.25 -11.34
C TYR A 60 -23.73 10.55 -11.13
N GLU A 61 -23.87 9.77 -10.06
CA GLU A 61 -25.12 9.12 -9.69
C GLU A 61 -26.23 10.12 -9.38
N LEU A 62 -27.45 9.68 -9.71
CA LEU A 62 -28.66 10.34 -9.27
C LEU A 62 -29.10 9.78 -7.92
N ASP A 63 -29.79 10.59 -7.13
CA ASP A 63 -30.46 10.10 -5.93
C ASP A 63 -31.73 9.30 -6.27
N GLU A 64 -32.42 8.84 -5.23
CA GLU A 64 -33.66 8.03 -5.35
C GLU A 64 -34.78 8.75 -6.11
N ASN A 65 -34.76 10.09 -6.14
CA ASN A 65 -35.74 10.91 -6.87
C ASN A 65 -35.31 11.17 -8.32
N GLY A 66 -34.16 10.65 -8.75
CA GLY A 66 -33.57 10.92 -10.05
C GLY A 66 -32.94 12.32 -10.15
N THR A 67 -32.68 12.99 -9.03
CA THR A 67 -32.01 14.29 -9.00
C THR A 67 -30.50 14.15 -8.76
N SER A 68 -29.71 14.99 -9.44
CA SER A 68 -28.25 15.00 -9.25
C SER A 68 -27.89 15.74 -7.98
N ARG A 69 -26.87 15.24 -7.27
CA ARG A 69 -26.29 15.90 -6.08
C ARG A 69 -25.40 17.08 -6.45
N ALA A 70 -24.96 17.16 -7.70
CA ALA A 70 -24.14 18.25 -8.23
C ALA A 70 -24.79 18.82 -9.49
N PRO A 71 -25.96 19.50 -9.36
CA PRO A 71 -26.72 19.99 -10.50
C PRO A 71 -25.94 20.97 -11.38
N PHE A 72 -25.06 21.81 -10.83
CA PHE A 72 -24.23 22.72 -11.62
C PHE A 72 -23.19 21.97 -12.45
N ILE A 73 -22.43 21.06 -11.84
CA ILE A 73 -21.46 20.23 -12.55
C ILE A 73 -22.16 19.35 -13.59
N ARG A 74 -23.31 18.76 -13.27
CA ARG A 74 -24.10 17.99 -14.23
C ARG A 74 -24.57 18.86 -15.41
N ASN A 75 -24.96 20.11 -15.15
CA ASN A 75 -25.31 21.04 -16.21
C ASN A 75 -24.12 21.33 -17.14
N ILE A 76 -22.91 21.51 -16.58
CA ILE A 76 -21.68 21.68 -17.37
C ILE A 76 -21.45 20.47 -18.28
N ILE A 77 -21.52 19.24 -17.73
CA ILE A 77 -21.36 18.00 -18.50
C ILE A 77 -22.32 17.97 -19.69
N MET A 78 -23.55 18.41 -19.48
CA MET A 78 -24.61 18.29 -20.49
C MET A 78 -24.56 19.38 -21.56
N HIS A 79 -24.02 20.56 -21.27
CA HIS A 79 -24.18 21.75 -22.12
C HIS A 79 -22.89 22.51 -22.47
N GLU A 80 -21.84 22.43 -21.65
CA GLU A 80 -20.69 23.34 -21.77
C GLU A 80 -19.34 22.63 -21.88
N GLY A 81 -19.16 21.51 -21.18
CA GLY A 81 -17.86 20.89 -20.95
C GLY A 81 -17.63 19.52 -21.56
N SER A 82 -16.42 19.01 -21.31
CA SER A 82 -16.01 17.62 -21.55
C SER A 82 -15.80 16.91 -20.21
N TRP A 83 -16.11 15.61 -20.16
CA TRP A 83 -16.16 14.85 -18.91
C TRP A 83 -15.65 13.42 -19.07
N GLY A 84 -15.27 12.80 -17.95
CA GLY A 84 -14.97 11.38 -17.87
C GLY A 84 -14.50 10.94 -16.48
N ILE A 85 -13.82 9.80 -16.44
CA ILE A 85 -13.14 9.33 -15.23
C ILE A 85 -11.64 9.61 -15.34
N SER A 86 -11.07 10.16 -14.27
CA SER A 86 -9.64 10.22 -14.03
C SER A 86 -9.23 8.99 -13.23
N HIS A 87 -8.31 8.20 -13.77
CA HIS A 87 -7.84 6.96 -13.14
C HIS A 87 -6.59 7.26 -12.31
N THR A 88 -6.75 7.32 -10.98
CA THR A 88 -5.62 7.43 -10.04
C THR A 88 -4.96 6.06 -9.78
N ARG A 89 -3.82 6.07 -9.08
CA ARG A 89 -3.01 4.87 -8.80
C ARG A 89 -2.70 4.75 -7.32
N VAL A 90 -2.35 3.53 -6.93
CA VAL A 90 -1.86 3.27 -5.58
C VAL A 90 -0.48 3.90 -5.34
N PRO A 91 -0.23 4.46 -4.14
CA PRO A 91 -1.18 4.60 -3.04
C PRO A 91 -2.17 5.74 -3.30
N THR A 92 -3.47 5.48 -3.11
CA THR A 92 -4.57 6.45 -3.25
C THR A 92 -4.64 7.34 -2.01
N GLU A 93 -3.60 8.13 -1.81
CA GLU A 93 -3.44 9.09 -0.74
C GLU A 93 -3.47 10.51 -1.33
N SER A 94 -3.88 11.51 -0.54
CA SER A 94 -4.12 12.85 -1.08
C SER A 94 -2.87 13.46 -1.72
N ARG A 95 -1.71 13.29 -1.09
CA ARG A 95 -0.44 13.83 -1.60
C ARG A 95 -0.04 13.24 -2.97
N PRO A 96 0.13 11.91 -3.14
CA PRO A 96 0.37 11.30 -4.45
C PRO A 96 -0.64 11.71 -5.53
N GLY A 97 -1.93 11.79 -5.19
CA GLY A 97 -2.97 12.19 -6.13
C GLY A 97 -2.79 13.62 -6.64
N HIS A 98 -2.52 14.57 -5.75
CA HIS A 98 -2.21 15.95 -6.10
C HIS A 98 -0.94 16.09 -6.93
N VAL A 99 0.11 15.33 -6.60
CA VAL A 99 1.36 15.30 -7.40
C VAL A 99 1.09 14.79 -8.81
N ALA A 100 0.27 13.75 -8.97
CA ALA A 100 -0.13 13.26 -10.29
C ALA A 100 -0.92 14.32 -11.07
N LEU A 101 -1.88 15.00 -10.43
CA LEU A 101 -2.68 16.05 -11.05
C LEU A 101 -1.85 17.24 -11.54
N ILE A 102 -0.93 17.75 -10.70
CA ILE A 102 -0.28 19.06 -10.91
C ILE A 102 1.12 18.91 -11.52
N ALA A 103 1.85 17.85 -11.19
CA ALA A 103 3.20 17.58 -11.71
C ALA A 103 3.23 16.44 -12.75
N GLY A 104 2.14 15.67 -12.90
CA GLY A 104 2.02 14.69 -13.97
C GLY A 104 2.79 13.39 -13.75
N PHE A 105 3.24 13.08 -12.53
CA PHE A 105 3.92 11.82 -12.21
C PHE A 105 3.34 11.15 -10.98
N TYR A 106 3.52 9.83 -10.89
CA TYR A 106 3.05 9.04 -9.76
C TYR A 106 4.17 8.90 -8.73
N GLU A 107 3.91 9.32 -7.50
CA GLU A 107 4.82 9.03 -6.40
C GLU A 107 4.90 7.53 -6.13
N ASP A 108 6.08 7.07 -5.76
CA ASP A 108 6.34 5.69 -5.37
C ASP A 108 6.13 5.54 -3.85
N VAL A 109 5.72 4.35 -3.37
CA VAL A 109 5.56 3.99 -1.96
C VAL A 109 6.78 4.38 -1.10
N SER A 110 7.99 4.33 -1.67
CA SER A 110 9.22 4.78 -1.00
C SER A 110 9.24 6.27 -0.65
N ALA A 111 8.57 7.13 -1.41
CA ALA A 111 8.46 8.56 -1.11
C ALA A 111 7.52 8.82 0.07
N VAL A 112 6.46 8.01 0.20
CA VAL A 112 5.52 8.05 1.35
C VAL A 112 6.21 7.51 2.61
N ALA A 113 6.98 6.41 2.49
CA ALA A 113 7.69 5.81 3.61
C ALA A 113 8.82 6.69 4.18
N LYS A 114 9.42 7.56 3.35
CA LYS A 114 10.50 8.49 3.78
C LYS A 114 9.97 9.78 4.41
N GLY A 115 8.75 10.18 4.07
CA GLY A 115 8.09 11.33 4.66
C GLY A 115 6.60 11.21 4.41
N TRP A 116 5.81 11.01 5.47
CA TRP A 116 4.36 10.86 5.34
C TRP A 116 3.68 12.19 5.00
N LYS A 117 4.13 13.29 5.64
CA LYS A 117 3.53 14.62 5.51
C LYS A 117 4.17 15.51 4.43
N GLU A 118 5.39 15.22 4.02
CA GLU A 118 6.11 16.09 3.07
C GLU A 118 6.94 15.25 2.10
N ASN A 119 6.95 15.64 0.83
CA ASN A 119 7.79 14.99 -0.18
C ASN A 119 9.26 15.34 0.12
N PRO A 120 10.14 14.34 0.32
CA PRO A 120 11.55 14.59 0.62
C PRO A 120 12.37 15.11 -0.57
N VAL A 121 11.81 15.13 -1.79
CA VAL A 121 12.52 15.52 -3.01
C VAL A 121 11.75 16.61 -3.75
N GLU A 122 12.43 17.69 -4.11
CA GLU A 122 11.87 18.76 -4.94
C GLU A 122 11.56 18.27 -6.36
N PHE A 123 10.43 18.70 -6.90
CA PHE A 123 10.01 18.39 -8.25
C PHE A 123 9.39 19.61 -8.93
N ASP A 124 9.45 19.60 -10.26
CA ASP A 124 8.82 20.60 -11.10
C ASP A 124 7.32 20.29 -11.31
N SER A 125 6.50 21.32 -11.46
CA SER A 125 5.05 21.20 -11.58
C SER A 125 4.45 22.36 -12.39
N LEU A 126 3.16 22.26 -12.72
CA LEU A 126 2.41 23.34 -13.35
C LEU A 126 2.58 24.69 -12.62
N PHE A 127 2.65 24.69 -11.28
CA PHE A 127 2.72 25.93 -10.51
C PHE A 127 4.09 26.60 -10.64
N ASN A 128 5.17 25.80 -10.69
CA ASN A 128 6.53 26.27 -10.92
C ASN A 128 6.68 26.92 -12.30
N GLU A 129 5.99 26.37 -13.30
CA GLU A 129 6.04 26.84 -14.69
C GLU A 129 5.04 27.98 -14.99
N SER A 130 4.14 28.28 -14.05
CA SER A 130 3.17 29.37 -14.16
C SER A 130 3.78 30.74 -13.90
N LYS A 131 3.16 31.81 -14.42
CA LYS A 131 3.59 33.18 -14.14
C LYS A 131 3.26 33.57 -12.70
N TYR A 132 2.05 33.25 -12.25
CA TYR A 132 1.60 33.36 -10.87
C TYR A 132 0.61 32.25 -10.56
N THR A 133 0.72 31.71 -9.35
CA THR A 133 -0.26 30.77 -8.78
C THR A 133 -0.80 31.34 -7.48
N TRP A 134 -2.12 31.32 -7.30
CA TRP A 134 -2.78 31.52 -6.01
C TRP A 134 -3.50 30.25 -5.61
N SER A 135 -3.26 29.77 -4.40
CA SER A 135 -3.78 28.49 -3.92
C SER A 135 -4.42 28.62 -2.54
N TRP A 136 -5.56 27.95 -2.33
CA TRP A 136 -6.30 27.94 -1.07
C TRP A 136 -6.67 26.51 -0.65
N GLY A 137 -6.49 26.19 0.63
CA GLY A 137 -6.92 24.91 1.20
C GLY A 137 -6.02 24.37 2.30
N SER A 138 -5.66 23.09 2.22
CA SER A 138 -5.01 22.36 3.32
C SER A 138 -3.52 22.76 3.48
N PRO A 139 -3.06 22.98 4.73
CA PRO A 139 -1.64 23.18 5.02
C PRO A 139 -0.78 21.93 4.75
N ASP A 140 -1.38 20.75 4.56
CA ASP A 140 -0.65 19.51 4.25
C ASP A 140 -0.40 19.33 2.73
N ILE A 141 -1.15 20.04 1.87
CA ILE A 141 -1.04 19.94 0.39
C ILE A 141 -0.36 21.15 -0.23
N LEU A 142 -0.77 22.36 0.14
CA LEU A 142 -0.35 23.58 -0.55
C LEU A 142 1.18 23.83 -0.48
N PRO A 143 1.84 23.72 0.68
CA PRO A 143 3.26 24.07 0.81
C PRO A 143 4.20 23.25 -0.06
N MET A 144 3.87 22.00 -0.39
CA MET A 144 4.77 21.13 -1.15
C MET A 144 5.01 21.64 -2.58
N PHE A 145 4.03 22.32 -3.18
CA PHE A 145 4.17 22.92 -4.51
C PHE A 145 4.84 24.30 -4.48
N ALA A 146 4.88 24.96 -3.32
CA ALA A 146 5.56 26.24 -3.15
C ALA A 146 7.06 26.06 -2.85
N LYS A 147 7.44 25.01 -2.13
CA LYS A 147 8.81 24.79 -1.63
C LYS A 147 9.87 24.67 -2.74
N GLY A 148 9.49 24.21 -3.94
CA GLY A 148 10.36 24.12 -5.12
C GLY A 148 10.18 25.25 -6.15
N ALA A 149 9.30 26.21 -5.89
CA ALA A 149 9.06 27.31 -6.84
C ALA A 149 10.21 28.31 -6.79
N SER A 150 10.76 28.67 -7.95
CA SER A 150 11.83 29.66 -8.02
C SER A 150 11.26 31.07 -7.86
N GLY A 151 11.34 31.63 -6.65
CA GLY A 151 10.96 33.01 -6.33
C GLY A 151 9.51 33.21 -5.87
N ASP A 152 9.10 34.47 -5.72
CA ASP A 152 7.84 34.87 -5.05
C ASP A 152 6.61 34.90 -5.99
N HIS A 153 6.28 33.77 -6.63
CA HIS A 153 5.17 33.68 -7.59
C HIS A 153 4.11 32.61 -7.28
N VAL A 154 4.33 31.74 -6.31
CA VAL A 154 3.34 30.76 -5.82
C VAL A 154 2.87 31.17 -4.42
N TYR A 155 1.63 31.63 -4.32
CA TYR A 155 1.04 32.11 -3.07
C TYR A 155 0.09 31.06 -2.48
N THR A 156 0.29 30.72 -1.21
CA THR A 156 -0.47 29.70 -0.48
C THR A 156 -1.25 30.34 0.67
N TYR A 157 -2.54 30.03 0.76
CA TYR A 157 -3.43 30.46 1.83
C TYR A 157 -4.06 29.23 2.46
N SER A 158 -3.68 28.92 3.69
CA SER A 158 -4.17 27.73 4.39
C SER A 158 -4.90 28.11 5.66
N TYR A 159 -5.93 27.34 6.01
CA TYR A 159 -6.50 27.37 7.34
C TYR A 159 -5.54 26.69 8.35
N ASP A 160 -5.77 26.91 9.65
CA ASP A 160 -4.98 26.25 10.72
C ASP A 160 -5.19 24.72 10.66
N ALA A 161 -4.10 23.96 10.70
CA ALA A 161 -4.11 22.48 10.69
C ALA A 161 -5.01 21.88 11.78
N LYS A 162 -5.21 22.57 12.92
CA LYS A 162 -6.13 22.12 13.97
C LYS A 162 -7.61 22.10 13.55
N ARG A 163 -7.96 22.72 12.42
CA ARG A 163 -9.32 22.72 11.86
C ARG A 163 -9.62 21.44 11.07
N GLU A 164 -8.62 20.64 10.71
CA GLU A 164 -8.76 19.33 10.07
C GLU A 164 -9.11 18.25 11.12
N ASP A 165 -10.17 18.49 11.88
CA ASP A 165 -10.65 17.57 12.90
C ASP A 165 -11.73 16.65 12.30
N PHE A 166 -11.34 15.39 12.01
CA PHE A 166 -12.25 14.34 11.54
C PHE A 166 -13.37 14.01 12.54
N GLY A 167 -13.28 14.45 13.80
CA GLY A 167 -14.34 14.34 14.80
C GLY A 167 -15.26 15.55 14.90
N ALA A 168 -15.01 16.62 14.13
CA ALA A 168 -15.76 17.87 14.22
C ALA A 168 -17.19 17.76 13.68
N GLN A 169 -18.07 18.62 14.19
CA GLN A 169 -19.50 18.59 13.86
C GLN A 169 -19.83 18.94 12.40
N ASP A 170 -18.97 19.69 11.70
CA ASP A 170 -19.22 20.16 10.34
C ASP A 170 -17.91 20.42 9.56
N ALA A 171 -17.50 19.42 8.77
CA ALA A 171 -16.30 19.50 7.93
C ALA A 171 -16.47 20.41 6.70
N THR A 172 -17.71 20.76 6.32
CA THR A 172 -17.99 21.63 5.15
C THR A 172 -17.45 23.05 5.35
N LYS A 173 -17.10 23.42 6.58
CA LYS A 173 -16.47 24.69 6.94
C LYS A 173 -15.08 24.86 6.29
N LEU A 174 -14.38 23.77 5.99
CA LEU A 174 -13.09 23.81 5.29
C LEU A 174 -13.29 24.31 3.85
N ASP A 175 -14.27 23.74 3.14
CA ASP A 175 -14.61 24.16 1.77
C ASP A 175 -15.16 25.60 1.76
N THR A 176 -16.02 25.92 2.72
CA THR A 176 -16.59 27.27 2.86
C THR A 176 -15.49 28.31 3.10
N TRP A 177 -14.49 27.98 3.94
CA TRP A 177 -13.34 28.85 4.17
C TRP A 177 -12.59 29.13 2.87
N VAL A 178 -12.37 28.11 2.03
CA VAL A 178 -11.71 28.28 0.73
C VAL A 178 -12.50 29.22 -0.17
N PHE A 179 -13.80 28.97 -0.33
CA PHE A 179 -14.66 29.82 -1.17
C PHE A 179 -14.72 31.26 -0.67
N ASP A 180 -14.86 31.48 0.64
CA ASP A 180 -14.89 32.82 1.25
C ASP A 180 -13.58 33.58 1.03
N ASN A 181 -12.43 32.93 1.23
CA ASN A 181 -11.13 33.58 1.02
C ASN A 181 -10.87 33.92 -0.45
N VAL A 182 -11.36 33.10 -1.38
CA VAL A 182 -11.28 33.42 -2.82
C VAL A 182 -12.16 34.63 -3.14
N LYS A 183 -13.41 34.68 -2.63
CA LYS A 183 -14.29 35.85 -2.80
C LYS A 183 -13.65 37.11 -2.23
N ASP A 184 -13.13 37.05 -1.01
CA ASP A 184 -12.43 38.15 -0.37
C ASP A 184 -11.21 38.58 -1.18
N PHE A 185 -10.40 37.63 -1.67
CA PHE A 185 -9.24 37.94 -2.51
C PHE A 185 -9.62 38.75 -3.75
N PHE A 186 -10.66 38.35 -4.48
CA PHE A 186 -11.13 39.11 -5.65
C PHE A 186 -11.76 40.45 -5.30
N HIS A 187 -12.43 40.57 -4.14
CA HIS A 187 -12.90 41.86 -3.62
C HIS A 187 -11.74 42.83 -3.36
N HIS A 188 -10.68 42.36 -2.70
CA HIS A 188 -9.47 43.17 -2.45
C HIS A 188 -8.72 43.50 -3.73
N ALA A 189 -8.66 42.56 -4.68
CA ALA A 189 -7.99 42.77 -5.97
C ALA A 189 -8.59 43.95 -6.76
N ARG A 190 -9.90 44.23 -6.64
CA ARG A 190 -10.51 45.41 -7.30
C ARG A 190 -9.94 46.74 -6.82
N ASN A 191 -9.48 46.80 -5.56
CA ASN A 191 -9.00 48.03 -4.92
C ASN A 191 -7.47 48.09 -4.82
N ASN A 192 -6.76 47.03 -5.24
CA ASN A 192 -5.31 46.95 -5.23
C ASN A 192 -4.77 46.86 -6.66
N GLN A 193 -4.29 47.98 -7.19
CA GLN A 193 -3.82 48.09 -8.58
C GLN A 193 -2.70 47.09 -8.90
N SER A 194 -1.79 46.82 -7.96
CA SER A 194 -0.69 45.87 -8.17
C SER A 194 -1.23 44.44 -8.29
N LEU A 195 -2.13 44.04 -7.39
CA LEU A 195 -2.74 42.72 -7.43
C LEU A 195 -3.63 42.56 -8.67
N PHE A 196 -4.44 43.57 -8.99
CA PHE A 196 -5.28 43.61 -10.18
C PHE A 196 -4.46 43.40 -11.46
N SER A 197 -3.29 44.04 -11.56
CA SER A 197 -2.38 43.84 -12.70
C SER A 197 -1.89 42.41 -12.77
N LYS A 198 -1.40 41.85 -11.65
CA LYS A 198 -0.86 40.47 -11.61
C LYS A 198 -1.88 39.41 -12.02
N ILE A 199 -3.13 39.51 -11.55
CA ILE A 199 -4.18 38.51 -11.86
C ILE A 199 -4.76 38.66 -13.26
N ASN A 200 -4.40 39.72 -14.00
CA ASN A 200 -4.80 39.97 -15.38
C ASN A 200 -3.70 39.64 -16.41
N GLU A 201 -2.52 39.21 -15.95
CA GLU A 201 -1.46 38.64 -16.78
C GLU A 201 -1.88 37.30 -17.42
N GLU A 202 -1.00 36.74 -18.25
CA GLU A 202 -1.16 35.41 -18.84
C GLU A 202 -0.44 34.33 -18.02
N LYS A 203 -0.78 33.06 -18.24
CA LYS A 203 -0.20 31.88 -17.55
C LYS A 203 -0.48 31.86 -16.06
N ILE A 204 -1.72 32.21 -15.70
CA ILE A 204 -2.17 32.30 -14.31
C ILE A 204 -2.87 31.01 -13.88
N VAL A 205 -2.60 30.57 -12.65
CA VAL A 205 -3.26 29.42 -12.04
C VAL A 205 -3.94 29.82 -10.73
N PHE A 206 -5.17 29.38 -10.55
CA PHE A 206 -5.91 29.42 -9.30
C PHE A 206 -6.20 27.99 -8.87
N PHE A 207 -5.78 27.60 -7.67
CA PHE A 207 -5.97 26.26 -7.15
C PHE A 207 -6.81 26.29 -5.87
N LEU A 208 -7.94 25.59 -5.89
CA LEU A 208 -8.85 25.46 -4.76
C LEU A 208 -8.87 23.98 -4.33
N HIS A 209 -8.29 23.71 -3.17
CA HIS A 209 -8.29 22.40 -2.54
C HIS A 209 -9.42 22.31 -1.52
N LEU A 210 -10.38 21.43 -1.76
CA LEU A 210 -11.64 21.32 -1.00
C LEU A 210 -11.66 20.00 -0.22
N LEU A 211 -11.28 20.04 1.06
CA LEU A 211 -11.04 18.87 1.93
C LEU A 211 -12.30 18.31 2.61
N GLY A 212 -13.42 19.04 2.59
CA GLY A 212 -14.60 18.69 3.41
C GLY A 212 -15.24 17.34 3.05
N ILE A 213 -15.18 16.94 1.77
CA ILE A 213 -15.72 15.66 1.30
C ILE A 213 -14.92 14.48 1.86
N ASP A 214 -13.59 14.49 1.73
CA ASP A 214 -12.71 13.47 2.31
C ASP A 214 -12.89 13.37 3.83
N THR A 215 -12.89 14.50 4.53
CA THR A 215 -13.07 14.54 5.99
C THR A 215 -14.40 13.87 6.40
N ASN A 216 -15.49 14.16 5.69
CA ASN A 216 -16.78 13.50 5.91
C ASN A 216 -16.77 12.03 5.47
N GLY A 217 -15.95 11.67 4.47
CA GLY A 217 -15.72 10.30 4.03
C GLY A 217 -15.13 9.45 5.15
N HIS A 218 -14.05 9.91 5.78
CA HIS A 218 -13.44 9.24 6.94
C HIS A 218 -14.36 9.20 8.16
N ALA A 219 -14.98 10.34 8.49
CA ALA A 219 -15.77 10.49 9.71
C ALA A 219 -17.13 9.77 9.65
N HIS A 220 -17.83 9.91 8.52
CA HIS A 220 -19.23 9.55 8.38
C HIS A 220 -19.48 8.48 7.30
N ARG A 221 -18.49 8.15 6.47
CA ARG A 221 -18.54 7.23 5.31
C ARG A 221 -19.20 7.81 4.07
N PRO A 222 -18.83 7.36 2.85
CA PRO A 222 -19.39 7.88 1.59
C PRO A 222 -20.91 7.70 1.42
N SER A 223 -21.51 6.70 2.08
CA SER A 223 -22.96 6.46 2.01
C SER A 223 -23.78 7.45 2.86
N SER A 224 -23.14 8.17 3.78
CA SER A 224 -23.80 9.08 4.72
C SER A 224 -24.44 10.30 4.07
N ARG A 225 -25.37 10.90 4.82
CA ARG A 225 -25.95 12.18 4.45
C ARG A 225 -24.90 13.30 4.48
N ASP A 226 -24.00 13.31 5.46
CA ASP A 226 -22.96 14.32 5.61
C ASP A 226 -22.05 14.40 4.38
N TYR A 227 -21.56 13.24 3.90
CA TYR A 227 -20.77 13.16 2.66
C TYR A 227 -21.55 13.66 1.44
N LYS A 228 -22.79 13.17 1.27
CA LYS A 228 -23.64 13.53 0.12
C LYS A 228 -24.10 14.99 0.12
N ASP A 229 -24.38 15.57 1.28
CA ASP A 229 -24.76 16.98 1.40
C ASP A 229 -23.53 17.88 1.25
N ASN A 230 -22.32 17.42 1.60
CA ASN A 230 -21.07 18.13 1.29
C ASN A 230 -20.83 18.25 -0.23
N ILE A 231 -21.15 17.21 -1.01
CA ILE A 231 -21.07 17.29 -2.48
C ILE A 231 -21.94 18.43 -3.02
N LYS A 232 -23.17 18.58 -2.51
CA LYS A 232 -24.07 19.69 -2.90
C LYS A 232 -23.47 21.05 -2.55
N LYS A 233 -22.91 21.19 -1.34
CA LYS A 233 -22.27 22.45 -0.92
C LYS A 233 -21.07 22.80 -1.80
N VAL A 234 -20.27 21.81 -2.19
CA VAL A 234 -19.15 22.01 -3.12
C VAL A 234 -19.67 22.42 -4.50
N ASP A 235 -20.72 21.79 -5.02
CA ASP A 235 -21.34 22.16 -6.30
C ASP A 235 -21.85 23.62 -6.30
N ASP A 236 -22.56 24.03 -5.24
CA ASP A 236 -23.04 25.40 -5.05
C ASP A 236 -21.88 26.40 -4.95
N GLY A 237 -20.85 26.08 -4.18
CA GLY A 237 -19.65 26.93 -4.05
C GLY A 237 -18.89 27.07 -5.36
N VAL A 238 -18.71 25.98 -6.12
CA VAL A 238 -18.07 26.02 -7.44
C VAL A 238 -18.89 26.89 -8.39
N LYS A 239 -20.22 26.78 -8.40
CA LYS A 239 -21.10 27.65 -9.19
C LYS A 239 -20.91 29.13 -8.87
N GLU A 240 -20.86 29.49 -7.59
CA GLU A 240 -20.61 30.87 -7.15
C GLU A 240 -19.26 31.40 -7.61
N ILE A 241 -18.18 30.61 -7.41
CA ILE A 241 -16.84 30.99 -7.82
C ILE A 241 -16.76 31.17 -9.34
N VAL A 242 -17.30 30.24 -10.13
CA VAL A 242 -17.33 30.35 -11.59
C VAL A 242 -18.04 31.63 -12.05
N SER A 243 -19.21 31.93 -11.44
CA SER A 243 -19.95 33.16 -11.73
C SER A 243 -19.14 34.42 -11.42
N MET A 244 -18.47 34.43 -10.25
CA MET A 244 -17.60 35.53 -9.84
C MET A 244 -16.41 35.72 -10.79
N PHE A 245 -15.72 34.65 -11.19
CA PHE A 245 -14.62 34.72 -12.17
C PHE A 245 -15.09 35.30 -13.50
N ASN A 246 -16.19 34.77 -14.02
CA ASN A 246 -16.80 35.22 -15.27
C ASN A 246 -17.17 36.71 -15.22
N HIS A 247 -17.76 37.16 -14.11
CA HIS A 247 -18.10 38.58 -13.94
C HIS A 247 -16.86 39.46 -13.75
N PHE A 248 -15.88 39.04 -12.96
CA PHE A 248 -14.66 39.81 -12.68
C PHE A 248 -13.85 40.10 -13.95
N TYR A 249 -13.75 39.11 -14.84
CA TYR A 249 -13.03 39.24 -16.11
C TYR A 249 -13.94 39.64 -17.29
N GLY A 250 -15.20 40.01 -17.03
CA GLY A 250 -16.11 40.49 -18.07
C GLY A 250 -16.43 39.46 -19.16
N ASN A 251 -16.44 38.17 -18.83
CA ASN A 251 -16.68 37.06 -19.76
C ASN A 251 -15.74 37.08 -20.99
N ASP A 252 -14.46 37.39 -20.78
CA ASP A 252 -13.46 37.49 -21.86
C ASP A 252 -13.22 36.18 -22.64
N GLY A 253 -13.78 35.05 -22.19
CA GLY A 253 -13.59 33.74 -22.81
C GLY A 253 -12.14 33.24 -22.71
N LYS A 254 -11.36 33.71 -21.73
CA LYS A 254 -9.94 33.36 -21.52
C LYS A 254 -9.68 32.58 -20.24
N THR A 255 -10.73 32.15 -19.54
CA THR A 255 -10.66 31.28 -18.36
C THR A 255 -11.03 29.86 -18.71
N THR A 256 -10.22 28.90 -18.27
CA THR A 256 -10.52 27.47 -18.35
C THR A 256 -10.65 26.91 -16.94
N PHE A 257 -11.61 25.99 -16.74
CA PHE A 257 -11.96 25.43 -15.45
C PHE A 257 -11.83 23.91 -15.49
N ILE A 258 -11.28 23.34 -14.41
CA ILE A 258 -11.14 21.89 -14.22
C ILE A 258 -11.64 21.54 -12.83
N PHE A 259 -12.57 20.58 -12.76
CA PHE A 259 -13.09 20.01 -11.52
C PHE A 259 -12.76 18.51 -11.50
N THR A 260 -12.07 18.06 -10.44
CA THR A 260 -11.64 16.67 -10.30
C THR A 260 -11.50 16.27 -8.83
N SER A 261 -11.15 15.01 -8.58
CA SER A 261 -10.63 14.53 -7.29
C SER A 261 -9.22 13.95 -7.43
N ASP A 262 -8.49 13.92 -6.33
CA ASP A 262 -7.18 13.28 -6.15
C ASP A 262 -7.31 11.77 -5.89
N HIS A 263 -8.28 11.35 -5.09
CA HIS A 263 -8.72 9.96 -4.94
C HIS A 263 -10.22 9.87 -4.60
N GLY A 264 -10.74 8.66 -4.59
CA GLY A 264 -12.03 8.34 -4.00
C GLY A 264 -11.87 7.74 -2.61
N MET A 265 -12.80 6.87 -2.22
CA MET A 265 -12.81 6.26 -0.89
C MET A 265 -13.58 4.94 -0.93
N THR A 266 -13.16 3.96 -0.12
CA THR A 266 -13.99 2.76 0.14
C THR A 266 -15.28 3.11 0.89
N ASP A 267 -16.26 2.21 0.86
CA ASP A 267 -17.48 2.37 1.65
C ASP A 267 -17.22 2.48 3.17
N TRP A 268 -16.03 2.08 3.62
CA TRP A 268 -15.60 2.21 5.01
C TRP A 268 -15.25 3.64 5.42
N GLY A 269 -14.97 4.52 4.46
CA GLY A 269 -14.27 5.77 4.75
C GLY A 269 -12.76 5.56 4.91
N SER A 270 -12.16 4.64 4.14
CA SER A 270 -10.69 4.51 4.04
C SER A 270 -10.25 4.55 2.58
N HIS A 271 -9.05 5.06 2.34
CA HIS A 271 -8.35 5.03 1.05
C HIS A 271 -6.89 4.56 1.25
N GLY A 272 -6.08 4.57 0.20
CA GLY A 272 -4.68 4.11 0.18
C GLY A 272 -4.44 2.84 -0.66
N ALA A 273 -5.51 2.15 -1.06
CA ALA A 273 -5.49 0.88 -1.80
C ALA A 273 -6.07 1.00 -3.22
N GLY A 274 -6.17 -0.14 -3.91
CA GLY A 274 -6.49 -0.21 -5.34
C GLY A 274 -7.97 -0.43 -5.68
N HIS A 275 -8.91 -0.25 -4.74
CA HIS A 275 -10.32 -0.50 -5.04
C HIS A 275 -10.85 0.52 -6.07
N PRO A 276 -11.75 0.14 -7.00
CA PRO A 276 -12.32 1.08 -7.97
C PRO A 276 -12.97 2.33 -7.34
N SER A 277 -13.59 2.20 -6.16
CA SER A 277 -14.15 3.35 -5.46
C SER A 277 -13.08 4.32 -4.94
N GLU A 278 -11.82 3.90 -4.84
CA GLU A 278 -10.68 4.75 -4.50
C GLU A 278 -9.99 5.28 -5.76
N THR A 279 -9.95 4.48 -6.83
CA THR A 279 -9.14 4.79 -8.03
C THR A 279 -9.89 5.53 -9.14
N LEU A 280 -11.23 5.51 -9.13
CA LEU A 280 -12.06 6.19 -10.11
C LEU A 280 -12.53 7.55 -9.56
N THR A 281 -11.90 8.63 -10.03
CA THR A 281 -12.26 10.00 -9.67
C THR A 281 -12.97 10.72 -10.82
N PRO A 282 -13.87 11.68 -10.52
CA PRO A 282 -14.52 12.43 -11.57
C PRO A 282 -13.54 13.39 -12.25
N LEU A 283 -13.76 13.69 -13.53
CA LEU A 283 -13.11 14.77 -14.26
C LEU A 283 -14.15 15.50 -15.10
N VAL A 284 -14.29 16.80 -14.87
CA VAL A 284 -15.14 17.70 -15.66
C VAL A 284 -14.35 18.96 -15.98
N THR A 285 -14.33 19.34 -17.26
CA THR A 285 -13.55 20.49 -17.76
C THR A 285 -14.43 21.35 -18.66
N TRP A 286 -14.27 22.67 -18.60
CA TRP A 286 -15.04 23.60 -19.43
C TRP A 286 -14.35 24.96 -19.57
N GLY A 287 -14.88 25.82 -20.44
CA GLY A 287 -14.34 27.15 -20.70
C GLY A 287 -13.33 27.17 -21.85
N ALA A 288 -12.39 28.12 -21.79
CA ALA A 288 -11.46 28.42 -22.88
C ALA A 288 -10.63 27.18 -23.29
N GLY A 289 -10.67 26.86 -24.58
CA GLY A 289 -9.89 25.75 -25.16
C GLY A 289 -10.43 24.34 -24.90
N ILE A 290 -11.56 24.19 -24.21
CA ILE A 290 -12.19 22.90 -23.95
C ILE A 290 -13.27 22.59 -24.97
N LYS A 291 -13.39 21.31 -25.33
CA LYS A 291 -14.40 20.81 -26.27
C LYS A 291 -15.78 20.77 -25.62
N TYR A 292 -16.76 21.24 -26.39
CA TYR A 292 -18.17 21.18 -26.01
C TYR A 292 -18.67 19.73 -25.93
N PRO A 293 -19.77 19.48 -25.20
CA PRO A 293 -20.32 18.14 -25.06
C PRO A 293 -20.67 17.53 -26.41
N GLN A 294 -20.25 16.29 -26.63
CA GLN A 294 -20.54 15.56 -27.85
C GLN A 294 -21.62 14.52 -27.59
N ARG A 295 -22.73 14.57 -28.34
CA ARG A 295 -23.73 13.51 -28.29
C ARG A 295 -23.27 12.30 -29.11
N VAL A 296 -23.43 11.11 -28.55
CA VAL A 296 -23.07 9.85 -29.19
C VAL A 296 -24.19 8.83 -29.05
N SER A 297 -24.40 8.00 -30.08
CA SER A 297 -25.36 6.89 -30.05
C SER A 297 -24.78 5.63 -29.41
N ALA A 298 -23.45 5.53 -29.34
CA ALA A 298 -22.73 4.44 -28.73
C ALA A 298 -21.47 4.98 -28.05
N GLN A 299 -21.15 4.44 -26.88
CA GLN A 299 -19.98 4.79 -26.10
C GLN A 299 -18.82 3.85 -26.45
N GLN A 300 -17.59 4.29 -26.18
CA GLN A 300 -16.40 3.43 -26.29
C GLN A 300 -16.27 2.45 -25.11
N PHE A 301 -16.94 2.76 -23.99
CA PHE A 301 -16.89 1.99 -22.76
C PHE A 301 -18.10 1.05 -22.65
N ASP A 302 -17.84 -0.22 -22.32
CA ASP A 302 -18.85 -1.24 -22.08
C ASP A 302 -18.92 -1.54 -20.57
N ASP A 303 -19.47 -0.59 -19.80
CA ASP A 303 -19.66 -0.70 -18.36
C ASP A 303 -21.10 -0.35 -17.94
N ALA A 304 -21.46 -0.75 -16.72
CA ALA A 304 -22.79 -0.48 -16.15
C ALA A 304 -22.96 0.99 -15.70
N PHE A 305 -21.86 1.71 -15.48
CA PHE A 305 -21.84 3.05 -14.88
C PHE A 305 -22.62 4.07 -15.70
N LEU A 306 -22.44 4.08 -17.02
CA LEU A 306 -23.10 5.05 -17.91
C LEU A 306 -24.63 5.02 -17.79
N LYS A 307 -25.20 3.82 -17.63
CA LYS A 307 -26.63 3.60 -17.47
C LYS A 307 -27.11 4.04 -16.08
N GLU A 308 -26.34 3.75 -15.04
CA GLU A 308 -26.61 4.17 -13.67
C GLU A 308 -26.60 5.70 -13.53
N TRP A 309 -25.66 6.37 -14.19
CA TRP A 309 -25.50 7.83 -14.16
C TRP A 309 -26.44 8.59 -15.10
N ARG A 310 -27.13 7.87 -15.99
CA ARG A 310 -27.97 8.41 -17.08
C ARG A 310 -27.21 9.42 -17.94
N LEU A 311 -26.00 9.06 -18.35
CA LEU A 311 -25.11 9.89 -19.19
C LEU A 311 -24.70 9.17 -20.48
N GLU A 312 -25.44 8.14 -20.90
CA GLU A 312 -25.13 7.29 -22.05
C GLU A 312 -25.00 8.07 -23.36
N ASN A 313 -25.73 9.18 -23.47
CA ASN A 313 -25.78 10.00 -24.68
C ASN A 313 -24.68 11.07 -24.74
N TRP A 314 -23.87 11.26 -23.70
CA TRP A 314 -22.79 12.26 -23.67
C TRP A 314 -21.44 11.56 -23.68
N LYS A 315 -20.62 11.84 -24.70
CA LYS A 315 -19.32 11.17 -24.91
C LYS A 315 -18.45 11.25 -23.65
N ARG A 316 -18.15 10.11 -23.07
CA ARG A 316 -17.22 9.97 -21.94
C ARG A 316 -15.77 9.93 -22.46
N LEU A 317 -14.87 10.61 -21.78
CA LEU A 317 -13.44 10.68 -22.12
C LEU A 317 -12.58 10.39 -20.88
N ASP A 318 -12.21 9.12 -20.67
CA ASP A 318 -11.37 8.74 -19.54
C ASP A 318 -9.89 9.09 -19.78
N VAL A 319 -9.20 9.43 -18.69
CA VAL A 319 -7.77 9.77 -18.69
C VAL A 319 -7.06 9.11 -17.51
N ASN A 320 -5.75 8.92 -17.59
CA ASN A 320 -4.98 8.66 -16.37
C ASN A 320 -4.80 9.99 -15.62
N GLN A 321 -4.73 9.96 -14.29
CA GLN A 321 -4.65 11.19 -13.50
C GLN A 321 -3.46 12.08 -13.88
N ALA A 322 -2.31 11.48 -14.20
CA ALA A 322 -1.13 12.18 -14.69
C ALA A 322 -1.35 12.95 -16.02
N ASP A 323 -2.36 12.57 -16.82
CA ASP A 323 -2.68 13.21 -18.11
C ASP A 323 -3.35 14.59 -17.92
N ILE A 324 -3.80 14.92 -16.70
CA ILE A 324 -4.41 16.22 -16.38
C ILE A 324 -3.35 17.33 -16.34
N ALA A 325 -2.12 17.04 -15.89
CA ALA A 325 -1.01 17.98 -15.92
C ALA A 325 -0.68 18.50 -17.34
N PRO A 326 -0.41 17.64 -18.35
CA PRO A 326 -0.19 18.10 -19.72
C PRO A 326 -1.42 18.77 -20.34
N LEU A 327 -2.64 18.38 -19.95
CA LEU A 327 -3.85 19.10 -20.36
C LEU A 327 -3.80 20.56 -19.88
N MET A 328 -3.59 20.77 -18.58
CA MET A 328 -3.50 22.10 -17.97
C MET A 328 -2.40 22.96 -18.59
N THR A 329 -1.20 22.41 -18.77
CA THR A 329 -0.05 23.15 -19.29
C THR A 329 -0.28 23.61 -20.73
N SER A 330 -0.89 22.74 -21.55
CA SER A 330 -1.24 23.07 -22.94
C SER A 330 -2.28 24.19 -23.03
N LEU A 331 -3.26 24.23 -22.10
CA LEU A 331 -4.34 25.22 -22.13
C LEU A 331 -3.85 26.65 -21.83
N ILE A 332 -2.84 26.80 -20.98
CA ILE A 332 -2.29 28.12 -20.60
C ILE A 332 -0.91 28.42 -21.22
N GLY A 333 -0.29 27.47 -21.92
CA GLY A 333 0.94 27.69 -22.69
C GLY A 333 2.20 27.82 -21.82
N VAL A 334 2.27 27.03 -20.75
CA VAL A 334 3.47 26.87 -19.92
C VAL A 334 4.22 25.59 -20.31
N PRO A 335 5.51 25.46 -19.97
CA PRO A 335 6.22 24.20 -20.16
C PRO A 335 5.51 22.99 -19.52
N PHE A 336 5.67 21.82 -20.13
CA PHE A 336 5.22 20.57 -19.54
C PHE A 336 6.13 20.21 -18.35
N PRO A 337 5.58 19.81 -17.18
CA PRO A 337 6.38 19.50 -16.01
C PRO A 337 7.46 18.46 -16.32
N LEU A 338 8.67 18.69 -15.81
CA LEU A 338 9.86 17.98 -16.24
C LEU A 338 9.73 16.45 -16.17
N ASN A 339 9.12 15.96 -15.10
CA ASN A 339 8.94 14.54 -14.80
C ASN A 339 7.56 14.00 -15.17
N SER A 340 6.73 14.79 -15.87
CA SER A 340 5.40 14.34 -16.27
C SER A 340 5.48 13.11 -17.16
N VAL A 341 4.77 12.05 -16.78
CA VAL A 341 4.54 10.85 -17.60
C VAL A 341 3.17 10.88 -18.28
N GLY A 342 2.43 11.97 -18.11
CA GLY A 342 1.10 12.16 -18.67
C GLY A 342 1.13 12.32 -20.20
N ILE A 343 0.13 11.76 -20.86
CA ILE A 343 -0.11 11.88 -22.29
C ILE A 343 -1.19 12.92 -22.51
N LEU A 344 -0.90 13.97 -23.27
CA LEU A 344 -1.87 15.04 -23.55
C LEU A 344 -3.19 14.48 -24.12
N PRO A 345 -4.34 14.63 -23.42
CA PRO A 345 -5.62 14.12 -23.89
C PRO A 345 -6.22 15.08 -24.93
N VAL A 346 -5.73 15.02 -26.17
CA VAL A 346 -6.10 15.93 -27.27
C VAL A 346 -7.60 15.99 -27.60
N ASP A 347 -8.36 14.97 -27.19
CA ASP A 347 -9.82 14.91 -27.36
C ASP A 347 -10.57 15.92 -26.50
N TYR A 348 -9.97 16.39 -25.39
CA TYR A 348 -10.50 17.48 -24.57
C TYR A 348 -10.29 18.86 -25.20
N LEU A 349 -9.35 19.00 -26.14
CA LEU A 349 -8.95 20.30 -26.69
C LEU A 349 -9.87 20.74 -27.85
N ASN A 350 -10.44 21.93 -27.71
CA ASN A 350 -11.12 22.67 -28.76
C ASN A 350 -10.18 23.69 -29.40
N ASN A 351 -9.24 23.20 -30.20
CA ASN A 351 -8.26 24.02 -30.91
C ASN A 351 -7.96 23.39 -32.27
N THR A 352 -7.20 24.10 -33.10
CA THR A 352 -6.75 23.64 -34.43
C THR A 352 -5.97 22.34 -34.33
N ASP A 353 -6.04 21.53 -35.38
CA ASP A 353 -5.29 20.26 -35.44
C ASP A 353 -3.77 20.49 -35.42
N LEU A 354 -3.31 21.64 -35.94
CA LEU A 354 -1.92 22.09 -35.80
C LEU A 354 -1.54 22.28 -34.32
N PHE A 355 -2.38 22.96 -33.54
CA PHE A 355 -2.13 23.15 -32.11
C PHE A 355 -2.06 21.82 -31.36
N LYS A 356 -3.00 20.90 -31.64
CA LYS A 356 -3.01 19.56 -31.04
C LYS A 356 -1.75 18.77 -31.40
N ALA A 357 -1.34 18.80 -32.67
CA ALA A 357 -0.14 18.11 -33.15
C ALA A 357 1.15 18.68 -32.56
N GLU A 358 1.32 20.01 -32.54
CA GLU A 358 2.49 20.65 -31.93
C GLU A 358 2.54 20.44 -30.41
N SER A 359 1.40 20.51 -29.71
CA SER A 359 1.34 20.26 -28.26
C SER A 359 1.68 18.80 -27.92
N MET A 360 1.14 17.85 -28.69
CA MET A 360 1.47 16.43 -28.55
C MET A 360 2.95 16.15 -28.89
N PHE A 361 3.51 16.85 -29.88
CA PHE A 361 4.93 16.77 -30.18
C PHE A 361 5.79 17.29 -29.01
N THR A 362 5.47 18.44 -28.43
CA THR A 362 6.16 18.98 -27.25
C THR A 362 6.09 18.02 -26.07
N ASN A 363 4.90 17.47 -25.77
CA ASN A 363 4.72 16.48 -24.71
C ASN A 363 5.60 15.23 -24.94
N ALA A 364 5.67 14.73 -26.19
CA ALA A 364 6.51 13.60 -26.53
C ALA A 364 8.01 13.89 -26.40
N VAL A 365 8.46 15.12 -26.72
CA VAL A 365 9.85 15.54 -26.52
C VAL A 365 10.18 15.61 -25.04
N GLN A 366 9.31 16.19 -24.20
CA GLN A 366 9.55 16.28 -22.75
C GLN A 366 9.77 14.89 -22.13
N ILE A 367 8.91 13.92 -22.46
CA ILE A 367 9.05 12.53 -21.97
C ILE A 367 10.30 11.85 -22.55
N LEU A 368 10.63 12.12 -23.81
CA LEU A 368 11.85 11.59 -24.42
C LEU A 368 13.13 12.12 -23.74
N GLU A 369 13.14 13.37 -23.29
CA GLU A 369 14.28 13.92 -22.55
C GLU A 369 14.47 13.22 -21.20
N GLN A 370 13.41 12.86 -20.48
CA GLN A 370 13.50 12.00 -19.28
C GLN A 370 14.22 10.69 -19.59
N PHE A 371 13.79 10.01 -20.65
CA PHE A 371 14.40 8.76 -21.11
C PHE A 371 15.89 8.93 -21.42
N LYS A 372 16.27 9.98 -22.17
CA LYS A 372 17.66 10.23 -22.56
C LYS A 372 18.55 10.53 -21.36
N VAL A 373 18.11 11.41 -20.47
CA VAL A 373 18.89 11.77 -19.27
C VAL A 373 19.08 10.55 -18.39
N LYS A 374 18.01 9.76 -18.15
CA LYS A 374 18.11 8.54 -17.34
C LYS A 374 19.01 7.48 -17.96
N MET A 375 18.94 7.30 -19.28
CA MET A 375 19.85 6.42 -20.04
C MET A 375 21.30 6.84 -19.84
N THR A 376 21.61 8.13 -20.00
CA THR A 376 22.98 8.67 -19.85
C THR A 376 23.48 8.47 -18.43
N GLN A 377 22.69 8.83 -17.41
CA GLN A 377 23.03 8.60 -16.01
C GLN A 377 23.38 7.14 -15.73
N LYS A 378 22.60 6.18 -16.26
CA LYS A 378 22.89 4.75 -16.09
C LYS A 378 24.11 4.29 -16.89
N LYS A 379 24.32 4.83 -18.08
CA LYS A 379 25.49 4.53 -18.90
C LYS A 379 26.79 4.99 -18.27
N GLU A 380 26.81 6.15 -17.61
CA GLU A 380 28.00 6.73 -16.99
C GLU A 380 28.47 5.95 -15.76
N VAL A 381 27.55 5.38 -14.98
CA VAL A 381 27.87 4.61 -13.77
C VAL A 381 28.08 3.11 -14.04
N THR A 382 27.71 2.62 -15.23
CA THR A 382 27.86 1.21 -15.59
C THR A 382 29.12 1.00 -16.41
N LEU A 383 29.86 -0.08 -16.14
CA LEU A 383 31.01 -0.45 -16.95
C LEU A 383 30.60 -0.63 -18.43
N PRO A 384 31.37 -0.10 -19.41
CA PRO A 384 30.94 -0.07 -20.82
C PRO A 384 30.58 -1.44 -21.41
N PHE A 385 31.22 -2.51 -20.96
CA PHE A 385 30.95 -3.88 -21.44
C PHE A 385 29.74 -4.55 -20.77
N LEU A 386 29.22 -3.99 -19.67
CA LEU A 386 28.01 -4.46 -18.97
C LEU A 386 26.77 -3.61 -19.30
N PHE A 387 26.96 -2.42 -19.84
CA PHE A 387 25.86 -1.55 -20.21
C PHE A 387 25.10 -2.10 -21.42
N THR A 388 23.78 -2.31 -21.24
CA THR A 388 22.86 -2.78 -22.27
C THR A 388 21.86 -1.67 -22.58
N PRO A 389 21.87 -1.09 -23.78
CA PRO A 389 20.92 -0.04 -24.14
C PRO A 389 19.52 -0.62 -24.41
N PHE A 390 18.49 0.20 -24.21
CA PHE A 390 17.11 -0.17 -24.53
C PHE A 390 16.90 -0.24 -26.06
N LYS A 391 16.96 -1.46 -26.61
CA LYS A 391 17.01 -1.71 -28.05
C LYS A 391 15.81 -1.18 -28.85
N LEU A 392 14.63 -1.08 -28.23
CA LEU A 392 13.40 -0.67 -28.92
C LEU A 392 13.36 0.82 -29.28
N LEU A 393 14.23 1.65 -28.69
CA LEU A 393 14.31 3.10 -28.90
C LEU A 393 15.77 3.57 -29.02
N SER A 394 16.49 3.05 -30.02
CA SER A 394 17.86 3.49 -30.34
C SER A 394 17.92 4.98 -30.72
N ASP A 395 19.08 5.61 -30.60
CA ASP A 395 19.30 7.01 -30.97
C ASP A 395 18.89 7.31 -32.43
N SER A 396 19.18 6.37 -33.35
CA SER A 396 18.77 6.47 -34.75
C SER A 396 17.24 6.45 -34.92
N LYS A 397 16.54 5.62 -34.13
CA LYS A 397 15.08 5.53 -34.16
C LYS A 397 14.43 6.77 -33.55
N GLN A 398 14.96 7.27 -32.44
CA GLN A 398 14.54 8.55 -31.85
C GLN A 398 14.63 9.68 -32.86
N PHE A 399 15.80 9.85 -33.50
CA PHE A 399 16.02 10.88 -34.51
C PHE A 399 15.07 10.73 -35.71
N ASN A 400 14.86 9.50 -36.18
CA ASN A 400 13.98 9.24 -37.32
C ASN A 400 12.51 9.60 -36.99
N ILE A 401 12.01 9.21 -35.82
CA ILE A 401 10.65 9.52 -35.38
C ILE A 401 10.46 11.04 -35.27
N LEU A 402 11.37 11.76 -34.59
CA LEU A 402 11.29 13.21 -34.44
C LEU A 402 11.31 13.94 -35.80
N ARG A 403 12.22 13.54 -36.69
CA ARG A 403 12.30 14.07 -38.05
C ARG A 403 11.02 13.81 -38.84
N LYS A 404 10.46 12.60 -38.75
CA LYS A 404 9.22 12.21 -39.42
C LYS A 404 8.03 13.01 -38.91
N ALA A 405 7.91 13.19 -37.60
CA ALA A 405 6.87 14.03 -37.00
C ALA A 405 6.96 15.49 -37.49
N ARG A 406 8.16 16.10 -37.49
CA ARG A 406 8.36 17.45 -38.04
C ARG A 406 8.01 17.54 -39.53
N SER A 407 8.35 16.52 -40.32
CA SER A 407 7.94 16.43 -41.72
C SER A 407 6.42 16.38 -41.86
N TYR A 408 5.71 15.56 -41.07
CA TYR A 408 4.26 15.46 -41.12
C TYR A 408 3.54 16.74 -40.72
N ILE A 409 4.05 17.47 -39.71
CA ILE A 409 3.54 18.80 -39.36
C ILE A 409 3.64 19.74 -40.58
N LYS A 410 4.79 19.77 -41.26
CA LYS A 410 4.99 20.60 -42.47
C LYS A 410 4.02 20.24 -43.61
N HIS A 411 3.69 18.95 -43.75
CA HIS A 411 2.73 18.45 -44.75
C HIS A 411 1.27 18.43 -44.26
N ARG A 412 0.97 19.01 -43.09
CA ARG A 412 -0.38 19.08 -42.48
C ARG A 412 -1.04 17.72 -42.22
N LYS A 413 -0.23 16.70 -41.94
CA LYS A 413 -0.65 15.35 -41.56
C LYS A 413 -0.75 15.22 -40.05
N PHE A 414 -1.71 15.91 -39.45
CA PHE A 414 -1.75 16.14 -38.00
C PHE A 414 -2.13 14.89 -37.19
N ASP A 415 -3.09 14.10 -37.68
CA ASP A 415 -3.49 12.85 -37.00
C ASP A 415 -2.33 11.84 -36.97
N GLU A 416 -1.55 11.76 -38.04
CA GLU A 416 -0.35 10.92 -38.09
C GLU A 416 0.75 11.41 -37.14
N VAL A 417 0.86 12.73 -36.90
CA VAL A 417 1.78 13.27 -35.87
C VAL A 417 1.33 12.83 -34.49
N VAL A 418 0.04 13.00 -34.16
CA VAL A 418 -0.51 12.60 -32.86
C VAL A 418 -0.29 11.11 -32.62
N SER A 419 -0.59 10.26 -33.60
CA SER A 419 -0.35 8.81 -33.49
C SER A 419 1.13 8.47 -33.31
N LEU A 420 2.02 9.10 -34.08
CA LEU A 420 3.46 8.84 -34.02
C LEU A 420 4.08 9.31 -32.69
N CYS A 421 3.62 10.44 -32.16
CA CYS A 421 4.05 10.96 -30.87
C CYS A 421 3.55 10.09 -29.71
N LYS A 422 2.31 9.56 -29.76
CA LYS A 422 1.84 8.56 -28.79
C LYS A 422 2.69 7.29 -28.81
N GLU A 423 3.11 6.82 -29.99
CA GLU A 423 4.04 5.68 -30.10
C GLU A 423 5.40 6.01 -29.46
N LEU A 424 5.95 7.21 -29.73
CA LEU A 424 7.21 7.66 -29.13
C LEU A 424 7.12 7.72 -27.61
N ILE A 425 6.06 8.31 -27.06
CA ILE A 425 5.81 8.39 -25.62
C ILE A 425 5.77 6.99 -25.01
N HIS A 426 5.01 6.07 -25.61
CA HIS A 426 4.94 4.69 -25.13
C HIS A 426 6.30 3.99 -25.08
N LEU A 427 7.11 4.14 -26.14
CA LEU A 427 8.46 3.59 -26.19
C LEU A 427 9.39 4.26 -25.16
N ALA A 428 9.30 5.58 -25.00
CA ALA A 428 10.10 6.35 -24.06
C ALA A 428 9.77 5.97 -22.61
N LEU A 429 8.49 5.84 -22.25
CA LEU A 429 8.06 5.42 -20.90
C LEU A 429 8.48 3.98 -20.60
N LYS A 430 8.39 3.06 -21.57
CA LYS A 430 8.93 1.69 -21.41
C LYS A 430 10.44 1.69 -21.21
N GLY A 431 11.15 2.51 -21.97
CA GLY A 431 12.60 2.67 -21.83
C GLY A 431 12.99 3.32 -20.50
N LEU A 432 12.20 4.29 -20.02
CA LEU A 432 12.38 4.93 -18.74
C LEU A 432 12.23 3.89 -17.62
N SER A 433 11.13 3.13 -17.63
CA SER A 433 10.91 2.02 -16.71
C SER A 433 12.08 1.01 -16.71
N TYR A 434 12.57 0.64 -17.90
CA TYR A 434 13.76 -0.23 -18.04
C TYR A 434 14.98 0.33 -17.29
N TYR A 435 15.28 1.63 -17.42
CA TYR A 435 16.42 2.24 -16.75
C TYR A 435 16.20 2.54 -15.25
N HIS A 436 14.96 2.76 -14.81
CA HIS A 436 14.65 2.82 -13.37
C HIS A 436 14.85 1.46 -12.70
N THR A 437 14.45 0.37 -13.37
CA THR A 437 14.59 -0.99 -12.85
C THR A 437 15.88 -1.71 -13.29
N TYR A 438 16.87 -0.99 -13.82
CA TYR A 438 18.05 -1.59 -14.47
C TYR A 438 18.83 -2.52 -13.54
N ASP A 439 18.97 -2.14 -12.26
CA ASP A 439 19.74 -2.88 -11.26
C ASP A 439 18.91 -3.97 -10.55
N ARG A 440 17.60 -4.04 -10.83
CA ARG A 440 16.65 -4.90 -10.12
C ARG A 440 17.02 -6.37 -10.20
N PHE A 441 17.48 -6.82 -11.36
CA PHE A 441 17.92 -8.20 -11.55
C PHE A 441 19.18 -8.51 -10.72
N PHE A 442 20.19 -7.64 -10.76
CA PHE A 442 21.42 -7.80 -9.98
C PHE A 442 21.12 -7.85 -8.47
N LEU A 443 20.37 -6.89 -7.96
CA LEU A 443 19.99 -6.84 -6.54
C LEU A 443 19.13 -8.06 -6.16
N GLY A 444 18.15 -8.40 -7.00
CA GLY A 444 17.28 -9.56 -6.79
C GLY A 444 18.06 -10.86 -6.69
N VAL A 445 19.04 -11.11 -7.57
CA VAL A 445 19.90 -12.29 -7.51
C VAL A 445 20.70 -12.34 -6.21
N ASN A 446 21.31 -11.23 -5.78
CA ASN A 446 22.06 -11.20 -4.51
C ASN A 446 21.17 -11.52 -3.30
N VAL A 447 19.97 -10.94 -3.25
CA VAL A 447 19.00 -11.19 -2.17
C VAL A 447 18.50 -12.63 -2.19
N VAL A 448 18.18 -13.19 -3.37
CA VAL A 448 17.75 -14.59 -3.51
C VAL A 448 18.88 -15.54 -3.08
N ILE A 449 20.13 -15.31 -3.51
CA ILE A 449 21.28 -16.10 -3.08
C ILE A 449 21.47 -15.98 -1.55
N GLY A 450 21.23 -14.80 -0.97
CA GLY A 450 21.22 -14.58 0.47
C GLY A 450 20.14 -15.39 1.19
N PHE A 451 18.89 -15.35 0.71
CA PHE A 451 17.77 -16.13 1.25
C PHE A 451 18.03 -17.63 1.18
N VAL A 452 18.40 -18.13 0.00
CA VAL A 452 18.73 -19.55 -0.20
C VAL A 452 19.88 -19.97 0.70
N GLY A 453 20.92 -19.14 0.80
CA GLY A 453 22.05 -19.38 1.69
C GLY A 453 21.63 -19.44 3.16
N TRP A 454 20.79 -18.51 3.61
CA TRP A 454 20.33 -18.45 5.00
C TRP A 454 19.44 -19.64 5.35
N ILE A 455 18.48 -19.98 4.48
CA ILE A 455 17.62 -21.16 4.64
C ILE A 455 18.48 -22.43 4.67
N SER A 456 19.48 -22.54 3.79
CA SER A 456 20.41 -23.67 3.76
C SER A 456 21.20 -23.76 5.06
N TYR A 457 21.74 -22.64 5.56
CA TYR A 457 22.48 -22.60 6.81
C TYR A 457 21.62 -22.99 8.02
N ALA A 458 20.42 -22.41 8.13
CA ALA A 458 19.47 -22.75 9.18
C ALA A 458 19.07 -24.23 9.12
N SER A 459 18.81 -24.76 7.92
CA SER A 459 18.47 -26.17 7.70
C SER A 459 19.62 -27.09 8.11
N LEU A 460 20.87 -26.77 7.74
CA LEU A 460 22.04 -27.55 8.13
C LEU A 460 22.26 -27.54 9.64
N LEU A 461 22.06 -26.40 10.32
CA LEU A 461 22.14 -26.35 11.77
C LEU A 461 21.06 -27.20 12.44
N ILE A 462 19.83 -27.16 11.92
CA ILE A 462 18.71 -27.98 12.41
C ILE A 462 19.01 -29.47 12.20
N ILE A 463 19.46 -29.87 11.00
CA ILE A 463 19.83 -31.25 10.70
C ILE A 463 20.99 -31.70 11.60
N LYS A 464 22.03 -30.88 11.75
CA LYS A 464 23.20 -31.19 12.58
C LYS A 464 22.85 -31.39 14.05
N SER A 465 21.91 -30.62 14.57
CA SER A 465 21.52 -30.67 16.00
C SER A 465 20.41 -31.68 16.30
N HIS A 466 19.51 -31.95 15.34
CA HIS A 466 18.29 -32.74 15.56
C HIS A 466 18.18 -34.01 14.70
N SER A 467 19.19 -34.38 13.92
CA SER A 467 19.20 -35.67 13.19
C SER A 467 20.29 -36.61 13.74
N ASN A 468 20.06 -37.92 13.62
CA ASN A 468 21.10 -38.92 13.94
C ASN A 468 22.11 -39.12 12.81
N LEU A 469 22.02 -38.38 11.70
CA LEU A 469 22.85 -38.55 10.50
C LEU A 469 24.36 -38.49 10.81
N ILE A 470 24.75 -37.76 11.86
CA ILE A 470 26.16 -37.47 12.19
C ILE A 470 26.72 -38.39 13.29
N LYS A 471 25.91 -39.23 13.96
CA LYS A 471 26.37 -40.04 15.10
C LYS A 471 27.32 -41.20 14.74
N GLY A 472 27.51 -41.48 13.44
CA GLY A 472 28.26 -42.66 12.96
C GLY A 472 29.67 -42.41 12.40
N VAL A 473 30.14 -41.17 12.27
CA VAL A 473 31.44 -40.90 11.60
C VAL A 473 32.50 -40.43 12.61
N SER A 474 33.60 -41.18 12.62
CA SER A 474 34.84 -40.95 13.35
C SER A 474 35.27 -39.48 13.40
N LYS A 475 35.73 -39.03 14.58
CA LYS A 475 36.42 -37.76 14.83
C LYS A 475 37.81 -37.75 14.16
N GLU A 476 37.91 -37.84 12.84
CA GLU A 476 39.08 -37.32 12.16
C GLU A 476 38.81 -35.87 11.75
N VAL A 477 39.17 -34.95 12.66
CA VAL A 477 39.21 -33.53 12.36
C VAL A 477 40.36 -33.31 11.37
N LYS A 478 40.07 -33.41 10.06
CA LYS A 478 40.93 -32.80 9.05
C LYS A 478 41.04 -31.32 9.41
N LYS A 479 42.27 -30.84 9.62
CA LYS A 479 42.54 -29.42 9.91
C LYS A 479 41.76 -28.57 8.90
N PRO A 480 40.97 -27.56 9.33
CA PRO A 480 40.25 -26.71 8.39
C PRO A 480 41.28 -26.09 7.45
N SER A 481 41.11 -26.31 6.15
CA SER A 481 42.02 -25.74 5.16
C SER A 481 41.90 -24.21 5.23
N HIS A 482 43.01 -23.51 5.47
CA HIS A 482 43.05 -22.04 5.45
C HIS A 482 42.64 -21.46 4.09
N LEU A 483 42.61 -22.29 3.04
CA LEU A 483 42.19 -21.92 1.69
C LEU A 483 40.73 -21.44 1.64
N LEU A 484 39.79 -22.14 2.28
CA LEU A 484 38.36 -21.80 2.22
C LEU A 484 38.05 -20.38 2.76
N PRO A 485 38.46 -20.00 3.99
CA PRO A 485 38.23 -18.63 4.48
C PRO A 485 38.97 -17.59 3.64
N CYS A 486 40.20 -17.85 3.18
CA CYS A 486 40.93 -16.94 2.30
C CYS A 486 40.21 -16.71 0.96
N SER A 487 39.64 -17.76 0.36
CA SER A 487 38.85 -17.64 -0.87
C SER A 487 37.60 -16.79 -0.68
N PHE A 488 36.86 -16.95 0.42
CA PHE A 488 35.68 -16.13 0.69
C PHE A 488 36.00 -14.67 1.01
N VAL A 489 37.12 -14.41 1.69
CA VAL A 489 37.63 -13.03 1.87
C VAL A 489 37.99 -12.41 0.51
N ALA A 490 38.68 -13.16 -0.36
CA ALA A 490 38.99 -12.69 -1.72
C ALA A 490 37.72 -12.41 -2.56
N ILE A 491 36.70 -13.27 -2.47
CA ILE A 491 35.39 -13.04 -3.11
C ILE A 491 34.74 -11.76 -2.56
N GLY A 492 34.73 -11.57 -1.24
CA GLY A 492 34.19 -10.36 -0.61
C GLY A 492 34.90 -9.09 -1.09
N ILE A 493 36.23 -9.11 -1.18
CA ILE A 493 37.03 -7.99 -1.71
C ILE A 493 36.70 -7.74 -3.18
N LEU A 494 36.58 -8.79 -4.00
CA LEU A 494 36.24 -8.67 -5.41
C LEU A 494 34.84 -8.07 -5.63
N VAL A 495 33.85 -8.49 -4.84
CA VAL A 495 32.49 -7.91 -4.87
C VAL A 495 32.53 -6.44 -4.45
N ALA A 496 33.23 -6.11 -3.35
CA ALA A 496 33.36 -4.72 -2.91
C ALA A 496 34.05 -3.83 -3.95
N PHE A 497 35.11 -4.35 -4.60
CA PHE A 497 35.82 -3.63 -5.67
C PHE A 497 34.96 -3.45 -6.93
N PHE A 498 34.21 -4.47 -7.32
CA PHE A 498 33.25 -4.39 -8.43
C PHE A 498 32.16 -3.33 -8.21
N LEU A 499 31.64 -3.24 -6.97
CA LEU A 499 30.66 -2.22 -6.59
C LEU A 499 31.28 -0.81 -6.54
N LEU A 500 32.54 -0.71 -6.10
CA LEU A 500 33.28 0.55 -6.04
C LEU A 500 33.54 1.14 -7.43
N ILE A 501 33.96 0.30 -8.38
CA ILE A 501 34.21 0.74 -9.77
C ILE A 501 32.95 1.34 -10.42
N GLN A 502 31.77 0.81 -10.09
CA GLN A 502 30.48 1.28 -10.62
C GLN A 502 29.83 2.38 -9.79
N ALA A 503 30.53 2.90 -8.78
CA ALA A 503 30.03 3.92 -7.87
C ALA A 503 28.64 3.58 -7.27
N CYS A 504 28.41 2.30 -6.95
CA CYS A 504 27.14 1.83 -6.44
C CYS A 504 26.82 2.46 -5.06
N PRO A 505 25.54 2.70 -4.73
CA PRO A 505 25.16 3.15 -3.39
C PRO A 505 25.60 2.18 -2.29
N TRP A 506 25.87 2.68 -1.07
CA TRP A 506 26.35 1.85 0.05
C TRP A 506 25.44 0.65 0.37
N LYS A 507 24.12 0.76 0.12
CA LYS A 507 23.17 -0.32 0.33
C LYS A 507 23.45 -1.54 -0.56
N TYR A 508 23.97 -1.33 -1.77
CA TYR A 508 24.33 -2.43 -2.68
C TYR A 508 25.47 -3.27 -2.11
N TYR A 509 26.36 -2.67 -1.30
CA TYR A 509 27.40 -3.42 -0.57
C TYR A 509 26.79 -4.32 0.48
N VAL A 510 25.77 -3.85 1.19
CA VAL A 510 25.05 -4.69 2.17
C VAL A 510 24.45 -5.90 1.48
N TYR A 511 23.72 -5.70 0.38
CA TYR A 511 23.07 -6.80 -0.34
C TYR A 511 24.05 -7.73 -1.06
N GLY A 512 25.10 -7.18 -1.68
CA GLY A 512 26.10 -7.96 -2.42
C GLY A 512 27.08 -8.73 -1.52
N LEU A 513 27.42 -8.18 -0.34
CA LEU A 513 28.36 -8.83 0.57
C LEU A 513 27.68 -9.80 1.54
N LEU A 514 26.39 -9.60 1.87
CA LEU A 514 25.66 -10.45 2.81
C LEU A 514 25.71 -11.96 2.47
N PRO A 515 25.58 -12.39 1.20
CA PRO A 515 25.66 -13.81 0.86
C PRO A 515 27.02 -14.45 1.17
N VAL A 516 28.12 -13.68 1.13
CA VAL A 516 29.50 -14.19 1.27
C VAL A 516 29.71 -14.90 2.62
N PRO A 517 29.50 -14.27 3.80
CA PRO A 517 29.66 -14.95 5.09
C PRO A 517 28.62 -16.06 5.31
N ILE A 518 27.41 -15.93 4.74
CA ILE A 518 26.35 -16.95 4.86
C ILE A 518 26.79 -18.23 4.14
N TRP A 519 27.22 -18.12 2.88
CA TRP A 519 27.67 -19.27 2.10
C TRP A 519 28.98 -19.86 2.61
N TYR A 520 29.87 -19.04 3.18
CA TYR A 520 31.00 -19.55 3.94
C TYR A 520 30.55 -20.44 5.11
N ALA A 521 29.53 -20.01 5.86
CA ALA A 521 28.99 -20.79 6.98
C ALA A 521 28.30 -22.09 6.52
N VAL A 522 27.62 -22.09 5.37
CA VAL A 522 27.06 -23.29 4.72
C VAL A 522 28.16 -24.27 4.33
N LEU A 523 29.17 -23.81 3.58
CA LEU A 523 30.24 -24.68 3.08
C LEU A 523 31.18 -25.17 4.19
N ARG A 524 31.27 -24.47 5.33
CA ARG A 524 31.98 -24.97 6.51
C ARG A 524 31.36 -26.27 7.04
N GLU A 525 30.06 -26.48 6.83
CA GLU A 525 29.32 -27.67 7.24
C GLU A 525 29.23 -28.71 6.09
N PHE A 526 30.19 -28.72 5.16
CA PHE A 526 30.20 -29.59 3.98
C PHE A 526 30.03 -31.08 4.29
N GLN A 527 30.59 -31.57 5.40
CA GLN A 527 30.42 -32.97 5.81
C GLN A 527 28.94 -33.31 6.05
N VAL A 528 28.18 -32.41 6.68
CA VAL A 528 26.74 -32.59 6.92
C VAL A 528 25.97 -32.62 5.60
N ILE A 529 26.39 -31.82 4.61
CA ILE A 529 25.81 -31.84 3.26
C ILE A 529 26.08 -33.19 2.59
N GLN A 530 27.31 -33.70 2.66
CA GLN A 530 27.66 -35.00 2.09
C GLN A 530 26.84 -36.14 2.72
N ASP A 531 26.74 -36.15 4.05
CA ASP A 531 25.97 -37.17 4.78
C ASP A 531 24.47 -37.08 4.44
N LEU A 532 23.93 -35.87 4.31
CA LEU A 532 22.54 -35.62 3.89
C LEU A 532 22.28 -36.14 2.47
N VAL A 533 23.14 -35.79 1.51
CA VAL A 533 23.00 -36.24 0.11
C VAL A 533 23.09 -37.75 0.02
N ALA A 534 24.05 -38.37 0.71
CA ALA A 534 24.17 -39.82 0.77
C ALA A 534 22.89 -40.46 1.34
N SER A 535 22.33 -39.91 2.43
CA SER A 535 21.08 -40.41 2.99
C SER A 535 19.88 -40.24 2.06
N VAL A 536 19.76 -39.12 1.35
CA VAL A 536 18.66 -38.88 0.40
C VAL A 536 18.75 -39.86 -0.78
N LEU A 537 19.95 -40.12 -1.30
CA LEU A 537 20.17 -41.07 -2.39
C LEU A 537 19.83 -42.52 -2.02
N THR A 538 19.88 -42.87 -0.72
CA THR A 538 19.45 -44.20 -0.24
C THR A 538 17.94 -44.33 0.00
N TYR A 539 17.18 -43.24 -0.09
CA TYR A 539 15.73 -43.24 0.17
C TYR A 539 14.94 -43.70 -1.06
N PRO A 540 13.85 -44.48 -0.91
CA PRO A 540 13.07 -44.95 -2.05
C PRO A 540 12.49 -43.80 -2.87
N LEU A 541 12.83 -43.76 -4.16
CA LEU A 541 12.47 -42.69 -5.10
C LEU A 541 10.96 -42.42 -5.15
N SER A 542 10.12 -43.47 -5.08
CA SER A 542 8.66 -43.35 -5.12
C SER A 542 8.10 -42.54 -3.95
N HIS A 543 8.63 -42.74 -2.74
CA HIS A 543 8.19 -42.00 -1.56
C HIS A 543 8.72 -40.57 -1.59
N PHE A 544 9.97 -40.39 -2.02
CA PHE A 544 10.55 -39.05 -2.20
C PHE A 544 9.73 -38.19 -3.18
N VAL A 545 9.38 -38.74 -4.35
CA VAL A 545 8.53 -38.06 -5.34
C VAL A 545 7.14 -37.77 -4.77
N GLY A 546 6.54 -38.72 -4.04
CA GLY A 546 5.24 -38.51 -3.39
C GLY A 546 5.25 -37.36 -2.38
N TYR A 547 6.26 -37.28 -1.51
CA TYR A 547 6.42 -36.18 -0.55
C TYR A 547 6.68 -34.85 -1.23
N LEU A 548 7.51 -34.84 -2.28
CA LEU A 548 7.78 -33.63 -3.05
C LEU A 548 6.51 -33.08 -3.69
N LEU A 549 5.71 -33.94 -4.34
CA LEU A 549 4.43 -33.56 -4.95
C LEU A 549 3.45 -33.01 -3.91
N ALA A 550 3.31 -33.68 -2.77
CA ALA A 550 2.42 -33.22 -1.69
C ALA A 550 2.87 -31.86 -1.13
N PHE A 551 4.18 -31.64 -0.98
CA PHE A 551 4.74 -30.39 -0.51
C PHE A 551 4.54 -29.24 -1.51
N THR A 552 4.82 -29.49 -2.80
CA THR A 552 4.57 -28.52 -3.87
C THR A 552 3.10 -28.16 -3.96
N LEU A 553 2.19 -29.14 -3.88
CA LEU A 553 0.74 -28.88 -3.87
C LEU A 553 0.32 -28.05 -2.65
N GLY A 554 0.85 -28.36 -1.48
CA GLY A 554 0.60 -27.60 -0.26
C GLY A 554 1.04 -26.14 -0.39
N ILE A 555 2.26 -25.90 -0.88
CA ILE A 555 2.76 -24.55 -1.15
C ILE A 555 1.89 -23.83 -2.19
N GLU A 556 1.48 -24.52 -3.26
CA GLU A 556 0.64 -23.90 -4.28
C GLU A 556 -0.70 -23.44 -3.72
N VAL A 557 -1.32 -24.21 -2.81
CA VAL A 557 -2.54 -23.79 -2.10
C VAL A 557 -2.31 -22.55 -1.25
N LEU A 558 -1.18 -22.48 -0.54
CA LEU A 558 -0.79 -21.31 0.25
C LEU A 558 -0.55 -20.09 -0.66
N VAL A 559 0.14 -20.26 -1.80
CA VAL A 559 0.36 -19.19 -2.80
C VAL A 559 -0.97 -18.72 -3.40
N LEU A 560 -1.88 -19.63 -3.75
CA LEU A 560 -3.21 -19.30 -4.25
C LEU A 560 -4.05 -18.53 -3.22
N SER A 561 -3.77 -18.70 -1.92
CA SER A 561 -4.48 -18.00 -0.86
C SER A 561 -4.25 -16.48 -0.86
N PHE A 562 -3.09 -16.03 -1.32
CA PHE A 562 -2.79 -14.60 -1.51
C PHE A 562 -3.67 -13.94 -2.57
N PHE A 563 -4.19 -14.72 -3.51
CA PHE A 563 -5.12 -14.25 -4.55
C PHE A 563 -6.58 -14.51 -4.15
N TYR A 564 -6.84 -15.62 -3.47
CA TYR A 564 -8.17 -16.14 -3.20
C TYR A 564 -8.28 -16.62 -1.75
N ARG A 565 -8.79 -15.76 -0.85
CA ARG A 565 -8.94 -16.06 0.59
C ARG A 565 -9.65 -17.38 0.89
N TYR A 566 -10.63 -17.77 0.08
CA TYR A 566 -11.37 -19.03 0.25
C TYR A 566 -10.50 -20.30 0.07
N MET A 567 -9.28 -20.20 -0.47
CA MET A 567 -8.31 -21.31 -0.47
C MET A 567 -7.90 -21.71 0.96
N LEU A 568 -7.83 -20.75 1.89
CA LEU A 568 -7.55 -21.05 3.31
C LEU A 568 -8.67 -21.89 3.93
N THR A 569 -9.93 -21.63 3.56
CA THR A 569 -11.07 -22.47 3.95
C THR A 569 -10.91 -23.91 3.47
N ALA A 570 -10.45 -24.10 2.23
CA ALA A 570 -10.18 -25.44 1.69
C ALA A 570 -9.07 -26.15 2.48
N GLY A 571 -7.96 -25.45 2.78
CA GLY A 571 -6.86 -25.96 3.59
C GLY A 571 -7.28 -26.34 5.02
N LEU A 572 -8.01 -25.46 5.70
CA LEU A 572 -8.51 -25.70 7.07
C LEU A 572 -9.56 -26.82 7.11
N THR A 573 -10.37 -26.98 6.06
CA THR A 573 -11.29 -28.11 5.93
C THR A 573 -10.54 -29.43 5.76
N ALA A 574 -9.46 -29.44 4.96
CA ALA A 574 -8.59 -30.61 4.85
C ALA A 574 -7.94 -30.96 6.21
N PHE A 575 -7.53 -29.96 6.99
CA PHE A 575 -7.00 -30.17 8.34
C PHE A 575 -8.07 -30.75 9.28
N ALA A 576 -9.31 -30.30 9.18
CA ALA A 576 -10.42 -30.82 9.99
C ALA A 576 -10.65 -32.33 9.77
N ALA A 577 -10.33 -32.85 8.59
CA ALA A 577 -10.46 -34.27 8.23
C ALA A 577 -9.31 -35.16 8.77
N TRP A 578 -8.16 -34.58 9.10
CA TRP A 578 -6.95 -35.33 9.48
C TRP A 578 -7.14 -36.36 10.62
N PRO A 579 -7.85 -36.07 11.74
CA PRO A 579 -8.03 -37.04 12.81
C PRO A 579 -8.82 -38.30 12.41
N PHE A 580 -9.67 -38.21 11.38
CA PHE A 580 -10.48 -39.33 10.89
C PHE A 580 -9.69 -40.27 9.96
N LEU A 581 -8.63 -39.75 9.33
CA LEU A 581 -7.72 -40.52 8.50
C LEU A 581 -6.63 -41.23 9.32
N THR A 582 -6.59 -41.01 10.64
CA THR A 582 -5.59 -41.55 11.56
C THR A 582 -6.24 -42.29 12.73
N ARG A 583 -5.42 -42.99 13.54
CA ARG A 583 -5.90 -43.67 14.76
C ARG A 583 -6.30 -42.70 15.89
N LEU A 584 -6.22 -41.38 15.66
CA LEU A 584 -6.64 -40.35 16.63
C LEU A 584 -8.14 -40.42 16.91
N TRP A 585 -8.96 -40.65 15.88
CA TRP A 585 -10.42 -40.74 16.02
C TRP A 585 -10.86 -41.77 17.07
N THR A 586 -10.21 -42.95 17.09
CA THR A 586 -10.60 -44.04 18.00
C THR A 586 -10.06 -43.87 19.41
N ARG A 587 -8.88 -43.25 19.57
CA ARG A 587 -8.19 -43.13 20.87
C ARG A 587 -8.51 -41.85 21.63
N ALA A 588 -8.66 -40.72 20.92
CA ALA A 588 -8.80 -39.40 21.49
C ALA A 588 -10.03 -38.66 20.93
N LYS A 589 -11.18 -39.35 20.92
CA LYS A 589 -12.41 -38.90 20.26
C LYS A 589 -12.81 -37.46 20.60
N MET A 590 -12.74 -37.07 21.88
CA MET A 590 -13.10 -35.71 22.31
C MET A 590 -12.14 -34.64 21.78
N THR A 591 -10.83 -34.91 21.81
CA THR A 591 -9.80 -34.00 21.28
C THR A 591 -9.90 -33.91 19.75
N SER A 592 -10.15 -35.03 19.07
CA SER A 592 -10.39 -35.07 17.63
C SER A 592 -11.63 -34.28 17.21
N LEU A 593 -12.75 -34.44 17.92
CA LEU A 593 -13.96 -33.65 17.67
C LEU A 593 -13.73 -32.16 17.91
N SER A 594 -12.98 -31.80 18.96
CA SER A 594 -12.63 -30.41 19.25
C SER A 594 -11.76 -29.80 18.13
N TRP A 595 -10.78 -30.55 17.63
CA TRP A 595 -9.92 -30.12 16.52
C TRP A 595 -10.74 -29.87 15.25
N THR A 596 -11.60 -30.82 14.88
CA THR A 596 -12.47 -30.69 13.71
C THR A 596 -13.40 -29.49 13.86
N PHE A 597 -14.02 -29.31 15.03
CA PHE A 597 -14.90 -28.18 15.30
C PHE A 597 -14.20 -26.83 15.14
N PHE A 598 -13.07 -26.60 15.83
CA PHE A 598 -12.36 -25.33 15.76
C PHE A 598 -11.69 -25.08 14.41
N SER A 599 -11.26 -26.14 13.70
CA SER A 599 -10.74 -26.00 12.32
C SER A 599 -11.82 -25.53 11.36
N LEU A 600 -13.03 -26.13 11.42
CA LEU A 600 -14.16 -25.71 10.59
C LEU A 600 -14.68 -24.33 10.98
N LEU A 601 -14.67 -23.99 12.27
CA LEU A 601 -15.06 -22.66 12.73
C LEU A 601 -14.08 -21.58 12.23
N LEU A 602 -12.78 -21.87 12.26
CA LEU A 602 -11.77 -20.97 11.71
C LEU A 602 -11.91 -20.84 10.18
N ALA A 603 -12.30 -21.91 9.49
CA ALA A 603 -12.50 -21.94 8.05
C ALA A 603 -13.66 -21.03 7.55
N VAL A 604 -14.54 -20.54 8.45
CA VAL A 604 -15.58 -19.57 8.10
C VAL A 604 -14.99 -18.18 7.84
N PHE A 605 -13.96 -17.76 8.58
CA PHE A 605 -13.44 -16.39 8.50
C PHE A 605 -12.92 -15.99 7.11
N PRO A 606 -12.19 -16.84 6.36
CA PRO A 606 -11.78 -16.48 5.00
C PRO A 606 -12.93 -16.30 4.01
N LEU A 607 -14.12 -16.88 4.30
CA LEU A 607 -15.34 -16.67 3.51
C LEU A 607 -16.09 -15.39 3.89
N MET A 608 -15.80 -14.81 5.04
CA MET A 608 -16.46 -13.59 5.49
C MET A 608 -16.03 -12.39 4.62
N PRO A 609 -16.94 -11.42 4.40
CA PRO A 609 -16.60 -10.20 3.68
C PRO A 609 -15.49 -9.47 4.44
N VAL A 610 -14.51 -8.90 3.74
CA VAL A 610 -13.49 -8.06 4.39
C VAL A 610 -14.19 -7.07 5.33
N VAL A 611 -13.71 -6.98 6.57
CA VAL A 611 -14.22 -6.03 7.57
C VAL A 611 -14.21 -4.62 6.94
N GLY A 612 -15.29 -3.85 7.09
CA GLY A 612 -15.34 -2.49 6.56
C GLY A 612 -16.63 -2.05 5.86
N ARG A 613 -17.69 -2.87 5.79
CA ARG A 613 -19.00 -2.41 5.26
C ARG A 613 -19.83 -1.66 6.30
N LYS A 614 -19.92 -2.19 7.53
CA LYS A 614 -20.66 -1.59 8.64
C LYS A 614 -20.11 -2.15 9.96
N PRO A 615 -19.86 -1.32 10.99
CA PRO A 615 -19.38 -1.79 12.28
C PRO A 615 -20.52 -2.53 12.97
N ASP A 616 -20.17 -3.64 13.60
CA ASP A 616 -21.06 -4.38 14.49
C ASP A 616 -20.40 -4.52 15.85
N ILE A 617 -20.51 -3.46 16.64
CA ILE A 617 -19.97 -3.40 17.99
C ILE A 617 -20.61 -4.47 18.89
N SER A 618 -21.80 -4.98 18.55
CA SER A 618 -22.42 -6.08 19.30
C SER A 618 -21.57 -7.35 19.25
N LEU A 619 -20.95 -7.64 18.10
CA LEU A 619 -20.03 -8.76 17.94
C LEU A 619 -18.72 -8.54 18.71
N VAL A 620 -18.20 -7.31 18.71
CA VAL A 620 -17.01 -6.95 19.50
C VAL A 620 -17.28 -7.11 21.00
N MET A 621 -18.43 -6.63 21.47
CA MET A 621 -18.87 -6.80 22.86
C MET A 621 -19.11 -8.28 23.20
N GLY A 622 -19.69 -9.03 22.26
CA GLY A 622 -19.86 -10.48 22.37
C GLY A 622 -18.52 -11.22 22.52
N ALA A 623 -17.52 -10.87 21.71
CA ALA A 623 -16.16 -11.39 21.83
C ALA A 623 -15.55 -11.07 23.22
N GLY A 624 -15.69 -9.83 23.68
CA GLY A 624 -15.25 -9.42 25.01
C GLY A 624 -15.93 -10.21 26.14
N LEU A 625 -17.25 -10.40 26.07
CA LEU A 625 -17.99 -11.23 27.02
C LEU A 625 -17.53 -12.69 27.01
N LEU A 626 -17.26 -13.27 25.84
CA LEU A 626 -16.72 -14.62 25.72
C LEU A 626 -15.33 -14.75 26.38
N VAL A 627 -14.46 -13.73 26.23
CA VAL A 627 -13.16 -13.69 26.93
C VAL A 627 -13.34 -13.67 28.44
N LEU A 628 -14.27 -12.85 28.96
CA LEU A 628 -14.55 -12.75 30.39
C LEU A 628 -15.12 -14.07 30.95
N LEU A 629 -16.05 -14.71 30.23
CA LEU A 629 -16.59 -16.02 30.61
C LEU A 629 -15.50 -17.10 30.61
N LEU A 630 -14.62 -17.09 29.61
CA LEU A 630 -13.48 -18.01 29.54
C LEU A 630 -12.52 -17.80 30.71
N SER A 631 -12.19 -16.56 31.04
CA SER A 631 -11.39 -16.19 32.22
C SER A 631 -11.99 -16.75 33.50
N LEU A 632 -13.30 -16.57 33.72
CA LEU A 632 -13.99 -17.09 34.89
C LEU A 632 -13.92 -18.63 34.97
N CYS A 633 -14.14 -19.32 33.86
CA CYS A 633 -14.05 -20.79 33.78
C CYS A 633 -12.64 -21.31 34.10
N VAL A 634 -11.60 -20.64 33.58
CA VAL A 634 -10.21 -21.05 33.83
C VAL A 634 -9.82 -20.81 35.30
N VAL A 635 -10.14 -19.65 35.87
CA VAL A 635 -9.86 -19.34 37.27
C VAL A 635 -10.58 -20.31 38.21
N THR A 636 -11.87 -20.55 38.00
CA THR A 636 -12.62 -21.49 38.85
C THR A 636 -12.08 -22.92 38.75
N SER A 637 -11.61 -23.35 37.59
CA SER A 637 -10.92 -24.64 37.41
C SER A 637 -9.59 -24.69 38.15
N LEU A 638 -8.78 -23.62 38.10
CA LEU A 638 -7.50 -23.54 38.80
C LEU A 638 -7.68 -23.50 40.32
N MET A 639 -8.65 -22.73 40.83
CA MET A 639 -8.99 -22.69 42.26
C MET A 639 -9.45 -24.07 42.77
N LYS A 640 -10.20 -24.82 41.97
CA LYS A 640 -10.65 -26.19 42.32
C LYS A 640 -9.51 -27.20 42.39
N ARG A 641 -8.42 -27.01 41.64
CA ARG A 641 -7.30 -27.96 41.58
C ARG A 641 -6.41 -27.95 42.83
N LYS A 642 -6.61 -27.05 43.79
CA LYS A 642 -5.78 -26.88 45.01
C LYS A 642 -4.28 -26.74 44.73
N ASP A 643 -3.89 -26.45 43.48
CA ASP A 643 -2.55 -25.93 43.18
C ASP A 643 -2.48 -24.55 43.85
N SER A 644 -1.37 -24.26 44.53
CA SER A 644 -1.16 -23.03 45.28
C SER A 644 -1.22 -21.81 44.35
N PHE A 645 -2.41 -21.31 44.07
CA PHE A 645 -2.61 -20.08 43.31
C PHE A 645 -2.07 -18.93 44.15
N ILE A 646 -0.87 -18.45 43.81
CA ILE A 646 -0.16 -17.43 44.58
C ILE A 646 -0.95 -16.12 44.44
N LYS A 647 -1.06 -15.33 45.52
CA LYS A 647 -1.79 -14.04 45.50
C LYS A 647 -1.38 -13.12 44.33
N GLU A 648 -0.13 -13.20 43.91
CA GLU A 648 0.44 -12.47 42.78
C GLU A 648 -0.14 -12.91 41.42
N GLU A 649 -0.36 -14.21 41.20
CA GLU A 649 -0.97 -14.74 39.97
C GLU A 649 -2.45 -14.30 39.85
N LEU A 650 -3.16 -14.24 40.97
CA LEU A 650 -4.52 -13.71 41.03
C LEU A 650 -4.56 -12.21 40.70
N LEU A 651 -3.60 -11.44 41.21
CA LEU A 651 -3.51 -10.01 40.91
C LEU A 651 -3.28 -9.76 39.41
N VAL A 652 -2.34 -10.48 38.79
CA VAL A 652 -2.08 -10.37 37.35
C VAL A 652 -3.34 -10.71 36.54
N HIS A 653 -4.05 -11.77 36.92
CA HIS A 653 -5.28 -12.16 36.24
C HIS A 653 -6.39 -11.10 36.38
N LEU A 654 -6.57 -10.53 37.58
CA LEU A 654 -7.54 -9.46 37.82
C LEU A 654 -7.22 -8.20 36.99
N LEU A 655 -5.94 -7.85 36.85
CA LEU A 655 -5.51 -6.75 36.00
C LEU A 655 -5.82 -7.01 34.52
N GLN A 656 -5.64 -8.24 34.03
CA GLN A 656 -5.98 -8.61 32.65
C GLN A 656 -7.48 -8.59 32.37
N VAL A 657 -8.29 -9.07 33.33
CA VAL A 657 -9.76 -8.97 33.27
C VAL A 657 -10.20 -7.52 33.27
N LEU A 658 -9.64 -6.69 34.15
CA LEU A 658 -9.92 -5.25 34.17
C LEU A 658 -9.55 -4.59 32.84
N SER A 659 -8.39 -4.92 32.27
CA SER A 659 -7.96 -4.44 30.95
C SER A 659 -8.99 -4.78 29.87
N THR A 660 -9.51 -6.01 29.87
CA THR A 660 -10.54 -6.46 28.93
C THR A 660 -11.84 -5.64 29.07
N VAL A 661 -12.29 -5.41 30.30
CA VAL A 661 -13.48 -4.59 30.58
C VAL A 661 -13.28 -3.14 30.16
N LEU A 662 -12.10 -2.57 30.43
CA LEU A 662 -11.75 -1.21 30.01
C LEU A 662 -11.72 -1.10 28.48
N SER A 663 -11.18 -2.09 27.77
CA SER A 663 -11.22 -2.11 26.30
C SER A 663 -12.64 -2.12 25.77
N MET A 664 -13.53 -2.96 26.31
CA MET A 664 -14.95 -2.99 25.94
C MET A 664 -15.63 -1.64 26.19
N TYR A 665 -15.38 -1.03 27.35
CA TYR A 665 -15.90 0.29 27.68
C TYR A 665 -15.41 1.36 26.70
N VAL A 666 -14.11 1.37 26.39
CA VAL A 666 -13.50 2.34 25.48
C VAL A 666 -14.07 2.20 24.07
N VAL A 667 -14.21 0.99 23.54
CA VAL A 667 -14.83 0.75 22.22
C VAL A 667 -16.25 1.30 22.20
N TYR A 668 -17.08 0.94 23.19
CA TYR A 668 -18.46 1.38 23.27
C TYR A 668 -18.59 2.91 23.43
N SER A 669 -17.82 3.49 24.36
CA SER A 669 -17.78 4.92 24.64
C SER A 669 -17.33 5.72 23.42
N THR A 670 -16.30 5.24 22.72
CA THR A 670 -15.79 5.88 21.50
C THR A 670 -16.84 5.86 20.40
N GLN A 671 -17.47 4.71 20.14
CA GLN A 671 -18.56 4.61 19.17
C GLN A 671 -19.71 5.55 19.52
N SER A 672 -20.11 5.61 20.80
CA SER A 672 -21.18 6.53 21.24
C SER A 672 -20.79 8.00 21.08
N SER A 673 -19.54 8.37 21.34
CA SER A 673 -19.02 9.73 21.19
C SER A 673 -19.02 10.16 19.73
N LEU A 674 -18.56 9.28 18.83
CA LEU A 674 -18.55 9.51 17.38
C LEU A 674 -19.97 9.61 16.82
N LEU A 675 -20.89 8.73 17.23
CA LEU A 675 -22.31 8.83 16.84
C LEU A 675 -22.97 10.13 17.30
N ARG A 676 -22.51 10.70 18.43
CA ARG A 676 -22.97 12.00 18.95
C ARG A 676 -22.17 13.19 18.41
N LYS A 677 -21.20 12.96 17.52
CA LYS A 677 -20.31 13.99 16.96
C LYS A 677 -19.58 14.79 18.05
N GLN A 678 -19.13 14.11 19.11
CA GLN A 678 -18.37 14.69 20.22
C GLN A 678 -16.85 14.46 20.06
N GLY A 679 -16.41 13.92 18.93
CA GLY A 679 -15.02 13.57 18.67
C GLY A 679 -14.52 12.40 19.53
N LEU A 680 -13.20 12.29 19.65
CA LEU A 680 -12.53 11.21 20.38
C LEU A 680 -12.18 11.64 21.82
N PRO A 681 -12.83 11.08 22.87
CA PRO A 681 -12.56 11.49 24.25
C PRO A 681 -11.12 11.26 24.69
N LEU A 682 -10.48 12.24 25.33
CA LEU A 682 -9.09 12.15 25.80
C LEU A 682 -8.87 10.95 26.75
N MET A 683 -9.83 10.68 27.64
CA MET A 683 -9.73 9.54 28.55
C MET A 683 -9.69 8.20 27.81
N ASN A 684 -10.45 8.06 26.72
CA ASN A 684 -10.42 6.86 25.90
C ASN A 684 -9.04 6.69 25.24
N GLN A 685 -8.43 7.77 24.77
CA GLN A 685 -7.08 7.74 24.19
C GLN A 685 -6.02 7.27 25.20
N ILE A 686 -6.05 7.82 26.41
CA ILE A 686 -5.11 7.46 27.49
C ILE A 686 -5.26 5.98 27.86
N ILE A 687 -6.50 5.51 28.03
CA ILE A 687 -6.76 4.10 28.35
C ILE A 687 -6.28 3.19 27.21
N SER A 688 -6.56 3.53 25.95
CA SER A 688 -6.11 2.74 24.80
C SER A 688 -4.58 2.57 24.74
N TRP A 689 -3.83 3.66 24.90
CA TRP A 689 -2.36 3.61 24.91
C TRP A 689 -1.80 2.85 26.11
N ALA A 690 -2.40 3.03 27.29
CA ALA A 690 -2.02 2.27 28.49
C ALA A 690 -2.31 0.77 28.34
N THR A 691 -3.46 0.40 27.77
CA THR A 691 -3.81 -0.99 27.46
C THR A 691 -2.83 -1.61 26.47
N LEU A 692 -2.49 -0.90 25.38
CA LEU A 692 -1.51 -1.38 24.41
C LEU A 692 -0.16 -1.67 25.06
N ALA A 693 0.40 -0.71 25.81
CA ALA A 693 1.69 -0.88 26.48
C ALA A 693 1.66 -2.02 27.53
N SER A 694 0.61 -2.06 28.36
CA SER A 694 0.46 -3.07 29.40
C SER A 694 0.24 -4.48 28.84
N SER A 695 -0.41 -4.63 27.68
CA SER A 695 -0.64 -5.93 27.03
C SER A 695 0.64 -6.70 26.69
N LEU A 696 1.76 -6.00 26.48
CA LEU A 696 3.05 -6.62 26.18
C LEU A 696 3.84 -6.99 27.44
N VAL A 697 3.63 -6.25 28.54
CA VAL A 697 4.41 -6.39 29.79
C VAL A 697 3.72 -7.32 30.79
N VAL A 698 2.41 -7.18 30.98
CA VAL A 698 1.65 -7.93 31.99
C VAL A 698 1.77 -9.45 31.81
N PRO A 699 1.75 -10.02 30.59
CA PRO A 699 1.95 -11.45 30.40
C PRO A 699 3.30 -11.94 30.88
N LEU A 700 4.34 -11.11 30.97
CA LEU A 700 5.67 -11.49 31.45
C LEU A 700 5.69 -11.76 32.96
N LEU A 701 4.73 -11.19 33.70
CA LEU A 701 4.58 -11.32 35.15
C LEU A 701 3.75 -12.54 35.58
N SER A 702 3.05 -13.21 34.65
CA SER A 702 2.21 -14.38 34.99
C SER A 702 3.04 -15.64 35.29
N SER A 703 2.40 -16.73 35.69
CA SER A 703 3.07 -18.02 35.91
C SER A 703 3.87 -18.49 34.68
N PRO A 704 5.09 -19.06 34.83
CA PRO A 704 5.83 -19.65 33.72
C PRO A 704 5.24 -21.00 33.25
N VAL A 705 4.23 -21.56 33.93
CA VAL A 705 3.56 -22.80 33.51
C VAL A 705 2.92 -22.63 32.13
N LEU A 706 3.17 -23.56 31.21
CA LEU A 706 2.83 -23.45 29.78
C LEU A 706 1.41 -22.93 29.51
N PHE A 707 0.38 -23.65 29.97
CA PHE A 707 -1.00 -23.27 29.70
C PHE A 707 -1.44 -21.99 30.42
N GLN A 708 -0.92 -21.73 31.63
CA GLN A 708 -1.21 -20.49 32.36
C GLN A 708 -0.58 -19.28 31.66
N ARG A 709 0.65 -19.41 31.17
CA ARG A 709 1.35 -18.37 30.41
C ARG A 709 0.67 -18.09 29.08
N LEU A 710 0.33 -19.12 28.30
CA LEU A 710 -0.36 -18.95 27.01
C LEU A 710 -1.74 -18.31 27.20
N PHE A 711 -2.46 -18.69 28.25
CA PHE A 711 -3.74 -18.08 28.57
C PHE A 711 -3.61 -16.61 29.00
N SER A 712 -2.59 -16.29 29.80
CA SER A 712 -2.24 -14.91 30.17
C SER A 712 -1.90 -14.06 28.94
N ILE A 713 -1.11 -14.59 28.00
CA ILE A 713 -0.80 -13.94 26.72
C ILE A 713 -2.10 -13.68 25.93
N LEU A 714 -2.98 -14.68 25.83
CA LEU A 714 -4.28 -14.53 25.17
C LEU A 714 -5.10 -13.39 25.78
N LEU A 715 -5.29 -13.37 27.10
CA LEU A 715 -6.09 -12.35 27.77
C LEU A 715 -5.55 -10.93 27.55
N SER A 716 -4.24 -10.75 27.66
CA SER A 716 -3.61 -9.47 27.43
C SER A 716 -3.72 -9.00 25.98
N LEU A 717 -3.45 -9.88 25.00
CA LEU A 717 -3.55 -9.53 23.58
C LEU A 717 -5.00 -9.31 23.14
N MET A 718 -5.98 -10.04 23.70
CA MET A 718 -7.40 -9.81 23.44
C MET A 718 -7.82 -8.39 23.83
N SER A 719 -7.31 -7.85 24.93
CA SER A 719 -7.65 -6.48 25.34
C SER A 719 -7.23 -5.44 24.29
N THR A 720 -6.05 -5.61 23.69
CA THR A 720 -5.58 -4.78 22.59
C THR A 720 -6.34 -5.05 21.29
N TYR A 721 -6.59 -6.32 20.97
CA TYR A 721 -7.29 -6.69 19.73
C TYR A 721 -8.73 -6.17 19.70
N LEU A 722 -9.43 -6.17 20.84
CA LEU A 722 -10.77 -5.57 20.97
C LEU A 722 -10.75 -4.08 20.65
N LEU A 723 -9.73 -3.32 21.07
CA LEU A 723 -9.59 -1.90 20.75
C LEU A 723 -9.38 -1.65 19.25
N LEU A 724 -8.84 -2.63 18.52
CA LEU A 724 -8.61 -2.58 17.07
C LEU A 724 -9.77 -3.17 16.26
N SER A 725 -10.82 -3.67 16.92
CA SER A 725 -11.93 -4.36 16.26
C SER A 725 -13.18 -3.49 16.15
N THR A 726 -13.92 -3.67 15.06
CA THR A 726 -15.18 -2.99 14.74
C THR A 726 -16.32 -3.96 14.41
N GLY A 727 -16.04 -5.26 14.24
CA GLY A 727 -17.04 -6.28 13.89
C GLY A 727 -16.68 -7.71 14.28
N TYR A 728 -16.91 -8.65 13.36
CA TYR A 728 -16.81 -10.10 13.60
C TYR A 728 -15.36 -10.57 13.81
N GLU A 729 -14.38 -9.83 13.33
CA GLU A 729 -12.96 -10.11 13.46
C GLU A 729 -12.52 -10.22 14.93
N ALA A 730 -13.20 -9.55 15.86
CA ALA A 730 -12.97 -9.68 17.29
C ALA A 730 -13.04 -11.13 17.80
N LEU A 731 -13.78 -12.01 17.12
CA LEU A 731 -13.92 -13.43 17.45
C LEU A 731 -12.76 -14.28 16.90
N PHE A 732 -12.03 -13.79 15.90
CA PHE A 732 -11.00 -14.55 15.20
C PHE A 732 -9.86 -15.02 16.13
N PRO A 733 -9.22 -14.16 16.94
CA PRO A 733 -8.10 -14.59 17.77
C PRO A 733 -8.52 -15.59 18.84
N LEU A 734 -9.78 -15.53 19.31
CA LEU A 734 -10.33 -16.53 20.23
C LEU A 734 -10.38 -17.91 19.58
N VAL A 735 -11.00 -18.01 18.40
CA VAL A 735 -11.12 -19.28 17.66
C VAL A 735 -9.74 -19.84 17.30
N LEU A 736 -8.85 -18.99 16.80
CA LEU A 736 -7.47 -19.38 16.50
C LEU A 736 -6.75 -19.90 17.76
N SER A 737 -6.86 -19.20 18.88
CA SER A 737 -6.21 -19.59 20.12
C SER A 737 -6.74 -20.91 20.66
N PHE A 738 -8.06 -21.15 20.62
CA PHE A 738 -8.63 -22.44 20.97
C PHE A 738 -8.11 -23.56 20.06
N LEU A 739 -8.03 -23.31 18.74
CA LEU A 739 -7.45 -24.27 17.81
C LEU A 739 -5.98 -24.56 18.17
N MET A 740 -5.18 -23.55 18.52
CA MET A 740 -3.79 -23.74 18.95
C MET A 740 -3.69 -24.53 20.26
N PHE A 741 -4.56 -24.26 21.24
CA PHE A 741 -4.60 -25.06 22.48
C PHE A 741 -4.98 -26.51 22.21
N VAL A 742 -5.96 -26.76 21.34
CA VAL A 742 -6.33 -28.11 20.92
C VAL A 742 -5.20 -28.77 20.15
N TRP A 743 -4.46 -28.02 19.34
CA TRP A 743 -3.32 -28.50 18.58
C TRP A 743 -2.22 -29.04 19.51
N ILE A 744 -1.88 -28.32 20.58
CA ILE A 744 -0.89 -28.80 21.57
C ILE A 744 -1.33 -30.15 22.17
N ASN A 745 -2.62 -30.28 22.51
CA ASN A 745 -3.15 -31.51 23.11
C ASN A 745 -3.21 -32.68 22.11
N ILE A 746 -3.64 -32.44 20.86
CA ILE A 746 -3.72 -33.50 19.84
C ILE A 746 -2.32 -34.01 19.42
N GLU A 747 -1.32 -33.13 19.41
CA GLU A 747 0.07 -33.52 19.16
C GLU A 747 0.64 -34.40 20.29
N GLN A 748 0.25 -34.15 21.54
CA GLN A 748 0.65 -35.01 22.66
C GLN A 748 0.10 -36.43 22.49
N GLU A 749 -1.16 -36.57 22.08
CA GLU A 749 -1.77 -37.87 21.79
C GLU A 749 -1.08 -38.59 20.62
N THR A 750 -0.65 -37.82 19.62
CA THR A 750 0.09 -38.35 18.46
C THR A 750 1.47 -38.88 18.87
N LEU A 751 2.19 -38.17 19.75
CA LEU A 751 3.50 -38.62 20.27
C LEU A 751 3.41 -39.90 21.11
N GLN A 752 2.31 -40.11 21.83
CA GLN A 752 2.04 -41.36 22.54
C GLN A 752 1.79 -42.55 21.59
N GLN A 753 1.42 -42.31 20.32
CA GLN A 753 1.28 -43.35 19.31
C GLN A 753 2.62 -43.82 18.75
N SER A 754 3.63 -42.94 18.71
CA SER A 754 4.97 -43.22 18.15
C SER A 754 5.89 -44.03 19.08
N GLY A 755 5.39 -44.53 20.23
CA GLY A 755 6.18 -45.30 21.20
C GLY A 755 7.22 -44.48 21.99
N VAL A 756 7.26 -43.17 21.80
CA VAL A 756 8.14 -42.27 22.57
C VAL A 756 7.54 -42.10 23.95
N CYS A 757 8.19 -42.68 24.97
CA CYS A 757 7.77 -42.56 26.38
C CYS A 757 7.89 -41.09 26.82
N CYS A 758 6.80 -40.33 26.68
CA CYS A 758 6.74 -38.97 27.19
C CYS A 758 6.54 -39.05 28.71
N LYS A 759 7.64 -38.97 29.47
CA LYS A 759 7.61 -38.95 30.95
C LYS A 759 7.02 -37.66 31.55
N GLN A 760 6.82 -36.60 30.75
CA GLN A 760 6.33 -35.31 31.25
C GLN A 760 4.86 -35.05 30.86
N LYS A 761 4.02 -34.78 31.86
CA LYS A 761 2.67 -34.23 31.63
C LYS A 761 2.80 -32.79 31.12
N LEU A 762 1.99 -32.36 30.15
CA LEU A 762 2.01 -30.97 29.64
C LEU A 762 1.87 -29.91 30.77
N THR A 763 1.14 -30.25 31.84
CA THR A 763 0.96 -29.41 33.03
C THR A 763 2.24 -29.17 33.83
N SER A 764 3.31 -29.95 33.59
CA SER A 764 4.62 -29.82 34.25
C SER A 764 5.63 -29.00 33.44
N ILE A 765 5.27 -28.54 32.24
CA ILE A 765 6.15 -27.75 31.37
C ILE A 765 6.12 -26.28 31.82
N GLN A 766 7.30 -25.71 32.03
CA GLN A 766 7.49 -24.30 32.39
C GLN A 766 8.44 -23.60 31.41
N PHE A 767 8.12 -22.36 31.03
CA PHE A 767 8.95 -21.52 30.17
C PHE A 767 10.27 -21.06 30.85
N SER A 768 10.36 -21.14 32.17
CA SER A 768 11.55 -20.78 32.96
C SER A 768 12.58 -21.91 33.06
N TYR A 769 12.21 -23.14 32.69
CA TYR A 769 13.15 -24.26 32.74
C TYR A 769 14.16 -24.06 31.60
N ASN A 770 15.43 -23.81 31.96
CA ASN A 770 16.52 -23.91 31.01
C ASN A 770 16.50 -25.35 30.48
N THR A 771 16.00 -25.54 29.26
CA THR A 771 16.11 -26.81 28.59
C THR A 771 17.58 -27.14 28.53
N ASP A 772 17.98 -28.17 29.27
CA ASP A 772 19.34 -28.68 29.25
C ASP A 772 19.67 -28.96 27.78
N ILE A 773 20.63 -28.21 27.23
CA ILE A 773 20.96 -28.12 25.78
C ILE A 773 21.40 -29.51 25.23
N THR A 774 21.53 -30.49 26.11
CA THR A 774 21.92 -31.87 25.85
C THR A 774 20.76 -32.80 25.45
N GLN A 775 19.49 -32.38 25.55
CA GLN A 775 18.32 -33.19 25.14
C GLN A 775 17.56 -32.63 23.92
N PHE A 776 18.23 -32.56 22.76
CA PHE A 776 17.52 -32.21 21.52
C PHE A 776 16.64 -33.38 21.03
N ARG A 777 15.32 -33.13 20.91
CA ARG A 777 14.38 -34.04 20.25
C ARG A 777 14.80 -34.23 18.78
N GLN A 778 14.81 -35.47 18.32
CA GLN A 778 15.08 -35.78 16.90
C GLN A 778 13.93 -35.34 16.00
N LEU A 779 14.25 -34.97 14.76
CA LEU A 779 13.23 -34.68 13.73
C LEU A 779 12.56 -35.97 13.27
N TYR A 780 11.24 -35.90 13.09
CA TYR A 780 10.41 -36.95 12.52
C TYR A 780 9.62 -36.42 11.31
N LEU A 781 9.15 -37.30 10.43
CA LEU A 781 8.34 -36.91 9.26
C LEU A 781 7.09 -36.10 9.65
N ASP A 782 6.51 -36.38 10.81
CA ASP A 782 5.39 -35.62 11.38
C ASP A 782 5.70 -34.12 11.60
N ASP A 783 6.96 -33.73 11.73
CA ASP A 783 7.33 -32.32 11.89
C ASP A 783 7.09 -31.50 10.60
N ILE A 784 7.04 -32.14 9.43
CA ILE A 784 6.65 -31.50 8.16
C ILE A 784 5.17 -31.07 8.23
N ARG A 785 4.29 -31.96 8.70
CA ARG A 785 2.87 -31.67 8.90
C ARG A 785 2.69 -30.51 9.89
N ARG A 786 3.46 -30.50 10.98
CA ARG A 786 3.41 -29.41 11.98
C ARG A 786 3.85 -28.07 11.40
N ALA A 787 4.90 -28.06 10.59
CA ALA A 787 5.33 -26.86 9.89
C ALA A 787 4.24 -26.35 8.94
N PHE A 788 3.60 -27.24 8.18
CA PHE A 788 2.53 -26.87 7.26
C PHE A 788 1.31 -26.29 8.00
N PHE A 789 0.92 -26.90 9.12
CA PHE A 789 -0.14 -26.38 9.99
C PHE A 789 0.22 -24.98 10.50
N LEU A 790 1.44 -24.81 11.04
CA LEU A 790 1.90 -23.51 11.53
C LEU A 790 1.82 -22.42 10.46
N VAL A 791 2.38 -22.68 9.27
CA VAL A 791 2.39 -21.70 8.17
C VAL A 791 0.97 -21.37 7.74
N SER A 792 0.09 -22.37 7.60
CA SER A 792 -1.31 -22.14 7.22
C SER A 792 -2.06 -21.30 8.27
N PHE A 793 -1.80 -21.50 9.57
CA PHE A 793 -2.39 -20.70 10.63
C PHE A 793 -1.86 -19.27 10.64
N VAL A 794 -0.58 -19.07 10.34
CA VAL A 794 0.02 -17.74 10.17
C VAL A 794 -0.59 -17.04 8.96
N GLU A 795 -0.74 -17.72 7.82
CA GLU A 795 -1.39 -17.15 6.63
C GLU A 795 -2.87 -16.86 6.86
N THR A 796 -3.55 -17.64 7.70
CA THR A 796 -4.96 -17.35 8.06
C THR A 796 -5.09 -16.09 8.93
N LEU A 797 -4.03 -15.69 9.63
CA LEU A 797 -3.99 -14.47 10.45
C LEU A 797 -3.71 -13.22 9.61
N VAL A 798 -2.98 -13.35 8.50
CA VAL A 798 -2.62 -12.28 7.56
C VAL A 798 -3.76 -12.05 6.57
#